data_AF-A0A1E8RGG4-F1
#
_entry.id   AF-A0A1E8RGG4-F1
#
_cell.length_a   1.000
_cell.length_b   1.000
_cell.length_c   1.000
_cell.angle_alpha   90.00
_cell.angle_beta   90.00
_cell.angle_gamma   90.00
#
_symmetry.space_group_name_H-M   'P 1'
#
loop_
_entity.id
_entity.type
_entity.pdbx_description
1 polymer ?
#
loop_
_entity_poly.entity_id
_entity_poly.type
_entity_poly.pdbx_seq_one_letter_code
_entity_poly.pdbx_strand_id
1 'polypeptide(L)'
;MSDYKILVNSYDDHTLAVEVGRLANNLEELKMKISNVKKENGNTEITFSDGHKINIKDGDTPTIDKNGFWIIGGQSTGVKARAELSFKELSPQEKLSIKGDKGDPLRWEDLTYEQKASLKGDKGDTGEASRVIESKVDNDGNTLITFNDKSTAKINRGPKGDKGDTGDKGDTGKKGDTGEASRVLKTDYDSEGNTLITFNDQTTAKINRGKTGLKGDKGDSTTTSSITKSGLTTTVKFTDGKSMQIQDGKSVNVSSNKILDDGNTEITFSDGKKVIVKKGQDGSVKFDELTEEQKKSLQVDVVDDLTTGGSDKALSAEQGKNLLNIITKYHPDAIPPKIMTAVIDQSNSNPLTCITYEDDAKMMEKGSPEWDDFFQSQLVLFKDGKEVRELEDSELNDLKPEDGDVMVRFPRKGLRIKTVGEKVYVSMTNKTNDPDFKYYAHSRGDSPRDAFYLGAYLGYEESGKLRSITNVEPVTNKGFNSFRQLGQAVGNGYEISGFYQLTFLQAMYVLKYGNLDSQTAIGKGLTDGGAGGTNTTGVTNSRGIDYGTQSFTERMRFQYLEDFWGNRFWAIDGIYSDSSCTLLTTTDKFDDSYNSYLDTGEKGTEKSGYLSQVFGTSELGFIGKTFTGSSSSYYCDNSSTRSGKNMFFGGGISSKTYSGAFNCMLSFTSRPHTQLSARLMFL
;
A
#
# COMPACT_ATOMS: atom_id res chain seq x y z
N MET A 1 2.55 20.15 -48.29
CA MET A 1 3.51 19.04 -48.30
C MET A 1 3.10 18.08 -47.20
N SER A 2 3.11 16.81 -47.55
CA SER A 2 2.59 15.63 -46.86
C SER A 2 3.14 15.38 -45.46
N ASP A 3 2.31 14.68 -44.68
CA ASP A 3 2.54 14.09 -43.35
C ASP A 3 3.88 13.37 -43.16
N TYR A 4 4.41 13.45 -41.93
CA TYR A 4 5.03 12.31 -41.25
C TYR A 4 4.71 12.37 -39.75
N LYS A 5 4.01 11.33 -39.28
CA LYS A 5 3.97 10.95 -37.86
C LYS A 5 5.33 10.35 -37.49
N ILE A 6 5.87 10.69 -36.32
CA ILE A 6 6.87 9.87 -35.63
C ILE A 6 6.26 9.42 -34.30
N LEU A 7 6.01 8.10 -34.21
CA LEU A 7 5.85 7.37 -32.97
C LEU A 7 7.19 7.40 -32.22
N VAL A 8 7.16 7.68 -30.92
CA VAL A 8 8.29 7.38 -30.03
C VAL A 8 7.95 6.10 -29.28
N ASN A 9 8.59 5.00 -29.68
CA ASN A 9 8.66 3.79 -28.88
C ASN A 9 9.56 4.05 -27.67
N SER A 10 9.12 3.58 -26.51
CA SER A 10 9.94 3.52 -25.29
C SER A 10 11.18 2.67 -25.55
N TYR A 11 12.36 3.26 -25.37
CA TYR A 11 13.53 2.77 -24.63
C TYR A 11 14.67 3.75 -24.98
N ASP A 12 15.22 4.37 -23.93
CA ASP A 12 16.41 5.23 -23.88
C ASP A 12 16.27 6.73 -24.26
N ASP A 13 16.45 7.57 -23.23
CA ASP A 13 16.87 8.98 -23.16
C ASP A 13 16.12 10.12 -23.89
N HIS A 14 15.43 10.91 -23.05
CA HIS A 14 15.42 12.38 -22.95
C HIS A 14 15.43 13.25 -24.22
N THR A 15 14.26 13.80 -24.57
CA THR A 15 14.15 15.03 -25.38
C THR A 15 13.38 16.14 -24.63
N LEU A 16 14.11 16.85 -23.76
CA LEU A 16 13.75 18.18 -23.25
C LEU A 16 13.99 19.21 -24.36
N ALA A 17 13.03 19.36 -25.29
CA ALA A 17 12.97 20.55 -26.17
C ALA A 17 11.62 20.76 -26.90
N VAL A 18 10.68 19.81 -26.90
CA VAL A 18 9.52 19.90 -27.81
C VAL A 18 8.15 20.04 -27.13
N GLU A 19 8.02 19.77 -25.82
CA GLU A 19 6.69 19.86 -25.16
C GLU A 19 6.32 21.28 -24.67
N VAL A 20 7.28 22.20 -24.55
CA VAL A 20 7.02 23.56 -24.01
C VAL A 20 6.34 24.47 -25.04
N GLY A 21 6.51 24.21 -26.34
CA GLY A 21 5.87 24.99 -27.40
C GLY A 21 4.42 24.59 -27.70
N ARG A 22 3.97 23.41 -27.25
CA ARG A 22 2.68 22.84 -27.68
C ARG A 22 1.49 23.21 -26.79
N LEU A 23 1.71 23.63 -25.54
CA LEU A 23 0.63 23.89 -24.57
C LEU A 23 0.18 25.35 -24.48
N ALA A 24 0.91 26.33 -25.01
CA ALA A 24 0.62 27.75 -24.77
C ALA A 24 0.03 28.55 -25.96
N ASN A 25 0.07 28.04 -27.19
CA ASN A 25 -0.41 28.73 -28.40
C ASN A 25 -0.02 30.23 -28.51
N ASN A 26 1.12 30.61 -27.93
CA ASN A 26 1.64 31.99 -27.92
C ASN A 26 3.18 31.96 -28.07
N LEU A 27 3.63 31.66 -29.28
CA LEU A 27 5.04 31.44 -29.66
C LEU A 27 5.92 32.71 -29.68
N GLU A 28 5.34 33.87 -29.35
CA GLU A 28 5.99 35.20 -29.43
C GLU A 28 6.74 35.62 -28.15
N GLU A 29 6.49 35.02 -26.97
CA GLU A 29 7.10 35.48 -25.70
C GLU A 29 8.33 34.68 -25.20
N LEU A 30 8.75 33.60 -25.89
CA LEU A 30 9.97 32.86 -25.54
C LEU A 30 11.22 33.50 -26.16
N LYS A 31 11.90 34.35 -25.38
CA LYS A 31 13.06 35.15 -25.83
C LYS A 31 14.40 34.42 -26.02
N MET A 32 14.49 33.10 -25.89
CA MET A 32 15.68 32.35 -26.33
C MET A 32 15.26 31.06 -27.03
N LYS A 33 15.43 31.01 -28.35
CA LYS A 33 15.25 29.82 -29.19
C LYS A 33 16.62 29.23 -29.50
N ILE A 34 16.74 27.91 -29.62
CA ILE A 34 17.96 27.31 -30.20
C ILE A 34 17.96 27.66 -31.68
N SER A 35 19.01 28.35 -32.13
CA SER A 35 19.17 28.79 -33.52
C SER A 35 20.00 27.80 -34.34
N ASN A 36 20.91 27.05 -33.72
CA ASN A 36 21.71 26.03 -34.39
C ASN A 36 22.27 24.99 -33.40
N VAL A 37 22.52 23.76 -33.88
CA VAL A 37 23.22 22.69 -33.13
C VAL A 37 24.26 22.04 -34.06
N LYS A 38 25.53 22.04 -33.66
CA LYS A 38 26.63 21.42 -34.41
C LYS A 38 27.28 20.31 -33.57
N LYS A 39 27.36 19.08 -34.09
CA LYS A 39 28.03 17.94 -33.43
C LYS A 39 29.33 17.57 -34.14
N GLU A 40 30.44 17.52 -33.40
CA GLU A 40 31.74 17.02 -33.88
C GLU A 40 32.45 16.25 -32.74
N ASN A 41 32.86 15.00 -32.99
CA ASN A 41 33.65 14.14 -32.07
C ASN A 41 33.13 14.08 -30.61
N GLY A 42 31.82 13.86 -30.40
CA GLY A 42 31.21 13.72 -29.06
C GLY A 42 30.98 15.02 -28.30
N ASN A 43 31.32 16.17 -28.91
CA ASN A 43 30.98 17.50 -28.41
C ASN A 43 29.85 18.10 -29.26
N THR A 44 28.89 18.73 -28.60
CA THR A 44 27.76 19.44 -29.20
C THR A 44 27.86 20.93 -28.89
N GLU A 45 28.00 21.76 -29.92
CA GLU A 45 27.86 23.22 -29.81
C GLU A 45 26.40 23.61 -30.05
N ILE A 46 25.77 24.26 -29.08
CA ILE A 46 24.41 24.79 -29.18
C ILE A 46 24.49 26.31 -29.28
N THR A 47 23.90 26.88 -30.33
CA THR A 47 23.78 28.34 -30.50
C THR A 47 22.35 28.76 -30.20
N PHE A 48 22.17 29.80 -29.40
CA PHE A 48 20.88 30.40 -29.06
C PHE A 48 20.55 31.58 -29.99
N SER A 49 19.31 32.05 -29.97
CA SER A 49 18.79 33.08 -30.87
C SER A 49 19.38 34.47 -30.62
N ASP A 50 20.01 34.69 -29.48
CA ASP A 50 20.79 35.90 -29.14
C ASP A 50 22.27 35.79 -29.54
N GLY A 51 22.67 34.68 -30.16
CA GLY A 51 24.05 34.40 -30.56
C GLY A 51 24.92 33.79 -29.44
N HIS A 52 24.37 33.57 -28.24
CA HIS A 52 25.09 32.87 -27.18
C HIS A 52 25.36 31.41 -27.58
N LYS A 53 26.51 30.87 -27.20
CA LYS A 53 26.94 29.51 -27.55
C LYS A 53 27.42 28.75 -26.33
N ILE A 54 27.00 27.49 -26.22
CA ILE A 54 27.51 26.56 -25.21
C ILE A 54 28.05 25.30 -25.87
N ASN A 55 29.08 24.70 -25.28
CA ASN A 55 29.65 23.43 -25.71
C ASN A 55 29.40 22.38 -24.63
N ILE A 56 28.73 21.30 -24.99
CA ILE A 56 28.35 20.21 -24.08
C ILE A 56 28.88 18.88 -24.61
N LYS A 57 29.13 17.93 -23.71
CA LYS A 57 29.47 16.55 -24.05
C LYS A 57 28.22 15.67 -23.99
N ASP A 58 28.18 14.62 -24.81
CA ASP A 58 27.14 13.61 -24.68
C ASP A 58 27.20 12.99 -23.26
N GLY A 59 26.08 13.02 -22.54
CA GLY A 59 25.97 12.60 -21.14
C GLY A 59 25.96 13.73 -20.09
N ASP A 60 26.19 14.98 -20.48
CA ASP A 60 26.09 16.12 -19.55
C ASP A 60 24.66 16.28 -19.00
N THR A 61 24.51 16.22 -17.68
CA THR A 61 23.20 16.33 -17.03
C THR A 61 22.81 17.79 -16.78
N PRO A 62 21.60 18.22 -17.17
CA PRO A 62 21.13 19.57 -16.88
C PRO A 62 20.86 19.77 -15.38
N THR A 63 21.32 20.89 -14.83
CA THR A 63 21.11 21.31 -13.44
C THR A 63 20.65 22.77 -13.37
N ILE A 64 20.21 23.25 -12.21
CA ILE A 64 19.80 24.66 -12.01
C ILE A 64 20.78 25.30 -11.03
N ASP A 65 21.32 26.46 -11.38
CA ASP A 65 22.21 27.20 -10.49
C ASP A 65 21.46 27.97 -9.40
N LYS A 66 22.23 28.51 -8.44
CA LYS A 66 21.72 29.35 -7.34
C LYS A 66 21.00 30.63 -7.79
N ASN A 67 21.18 31.05 -9.04
CA ASN A 67 20.55 32.23 -9.61
C ASN A 67 19.28 31.88 -10.42
N GLY A 68 18.94 30.59 -10.47
CA GLY A 68 17.76 30.03 -11.12
C GLY A 68 17.92 29.84 -12.62
N PHE A 69 19.13 29.74 -13.17
CA PHE A 69 19.38 29.47 -14.57
C PHE A 69 19.70 28.00 -14.83
N TRP A 70 19.24 27.46 -15.96
CA TRP A 70 19.63 26.12 -16.41
C TRP A 70 21.12 26.10 -16.79
N ILE A 71 21.83 25.11 -16.28
CA ILE A 71 23.25 24.83 -16.53
C ILE A 71 23.40 23.45 -17.15
N ILE A 72 24.20 23.34 -18.21
CA ILE A 72 24.55 22.05 -18.85
C ILE A 72 26.06 22.02 -19.06
N GLY A 73 26.73 20.93 -18.68
CA GLY A 73 28.19 20.82 -18.79
C GLY A 73 28.96 21.91 -18.01
N GLY A 74 28.36 22.46 -16.95
CA GLY A 74 28.91 23.57 -16.18
C GLY A 74 28.73 24.96 -16.81
N GLN A 75 28.06 25.07 -17.95
CA GLN A 75 27.80 26.35 -18.65
C GLN A 75 26.33 26.76 -18.54
N SER A 76 26.08 28.03 -18.22
CA SER A 76 24.72 28.56 -18.17
C SER A 76 24.15 28.69 -19.57
N THR A 77 22.90 28.27 -19.72
CA THR A 77 22.15 28.41 -20.97
C THR A 77 21.60 29.84 -21.16
N GLY A 78 21.68 30.71 -20.15
CA GLY A 78 21.01 32.02 -20.13
C GLY A 78 19.49 31.92 -19.93
N VAL A 79 18.91 30.71 -19.90
CA VAL A 79 17.49 30.47 -19.70
C VAL A 79 17.20 30.28 -18.21
N LYS A 80 16.41 31.18 -17.64
CA LYS A 80 15.94 31.06 -16.26
C LYS A 80 14.96 29.89 -16.16
N ALA A 81 15.21 28.93 -15.27
CA ALA A 81 14.28 27.87 -14.96
C ALA A 81 13.00 28.49 -14.38
N ARG A 82 11.87 28.27 -15.04
CA ARG A 82 10.54 28.67 -14.54
C ARG A 82 9.79 27.40 -14.17
N ALA A 83 9.31 27.35 -12.93
CA ALA A 83 8.16 26.53 -12.61
C ALA A 83 6.92 27.40 -12.87
N GLU A 84 6.31 27.27 -14.05
CA GLU A 84 4.97 27.82 -14.26
C GLU A 84 3.95 26.79 -13.76
N LEU A 85 3.46 26.97 -12.54
CA LEU A 85 2.18 26.40 -12.16
C LEU A 85 1.10 27.24 -12.83
N SER A 86 0.58 26.76 -13.96
CA SER A 86 -0.54 27.41 -14.62
C SER A 86 -1.77 27.34 -13.71
N PHE A 87 -2.36 28.49 -13.39
CA PHE A 87 -3.63 28.53 -12.64
C PHE A 87 -4.73 27.73 -13.36
N LYS A 88 -4.62 27.49 -14.67
CA LYS A 88 -5.58 26.65 -15.41
C LYS A 88 -5.46 25.17 -15.04
N GLU A 89 -4.26 24.70 -14.69
CA GLU A 89 -3.92 23.30 -14.42
C GLU A 89 -4.20 22.87 -12.98
N LEU A 90 -4.44 23.82 -12.08
CA LEU A 90 -4.87 23.52 -10.71
C LEU A 90 -6.26 22.89 -10.70
N SER A 91 -6.45 21.84 -9.89
CA SER A 91 -7.76 21.25 -9.65
C SER A 91 -8.74 22.28 -9.06
N PRO A 92 -10.06 22.07 -9.19
CA PRO A 92 -11.05 22.93 -8.53
C PRO A 92 -10.83 23.08 -7.01
N GLN A 93 -10.28 22.05 -6.35
CA GLN A 93 -9.97 22.07 -4.91
C GLN A 93 -8.71 22.88 -4.59
N GLU A 94 -7.65 22.78 -5.39
CA GLU A 94 -6.44 23.60 -5.23
C GLU A 94 -6.69 25.07 -5.56
N LYS A 95 -7.58 25.36 -6.51
CA LYS A 95 -8.06 26.73 -6.77
C LYS A 95 -8.84 27.31 -5.59
N LEU A 96 -9.53 26.45 -4.84
CA LEU A 96 -10.31 26.85 -3.66
C LEU A 96 -9.39 27.15 -2.46
N SER A 97 -8.27 26.45 -2.32
CA SER A 97 -7.33 26.62 -1.20
C SER A 97 -6.42 27.84 -1.31
N ILE A 98 -6.27 28.42 -2.51
CA ILE A 98 -5.56 29.68 -2.76
C ILE A 98 -6.47 30.91 -2.90
N LYS A 99 -7.80 30.72 -2.77
CA LYS A 99 -8.75 31.81 -2.80
C LYS A 99 -8.72 32.51 -1.43
N GLY A 100 -8.06 33.67 -1.37
CA GLY A 100 -8.17 34.56 -0.22
C GLY A 100 -9.63 34.96 0.03
N ASP A 101 -9.98 35.19 1.30
CA ASP A 101 -11.33 35.60 1.68
C ASP A 101 -11.79 36.80 0.84
N LYS A 102 -13.03 36.73 0.36
CA LYS A 102 -13.64 37.84 -0.36
C LYS A 102 -13.78 38.99 0.62
N GLY A 103 -13.02 40.07 0.41
CA GLY A 103 -13.12 41.26 1.25
C GLY A 103 -14.55 41.76 1.35
N ASP A 104 -14.92 42.28 2.52
CA ASP A 104 -16.27 42.72 2.81
C ASP A 104 -16.77 43.74 1.77
N PRO A 105 -18.05 43.69 1.37
CA PRO A 105 -18.65 44.70 0.50
C PRO A 105 -18.55 46.09 1.16
N LEU A 106 -18.11 47.08 0.39
CA LEU A 106 -17.98 48.48 0.82
C LEU A 106 -19.35 49.01 1.29
N ARG A 107 -19.45 49.46 2.54
CA ARG A 107 -20.65 49.97 3.20
C ARG A 107 -20.67 51.49 3.17
N TRP A 108 -21.85 52.09 3.34
CA TRP A 108 -21.98 53.56 3.42
C TRP A 108 -21.12 54.14 4.55
N GLU A 109 -20.99 53.42 5.67
CA GLU A 109 -20.12 53.81 6.77
C GLU A 109 -18.65 54.00 6.36
N ASP A 110 -18.17 53.21 5.39
CA ASP A 110 -16.77 53.17 4.94
C ASP A 110 -16.37 54.39 4.09
N LEU A 111 -17.35 55.17 3.62
CA LEU A 111 -17.09 56.39 2.84
C LEU A 111 -16.63 57.54 3.75
N THR A 112 -15.65 58.32 3.29
CA THR A 112 -15.19 59.51 4.00
C THR A 112 -16.27 60.59 4.05
N TYR A 113 -16.14 61.54 4.98
CA TYR A 113 -17.06 62.68 5.09
C TYR A 113 -17.17 63.48 3.78
N GLU A 114 -16.05 63.70 3.09
CA GLU A 114 -16.01 64.41 1.80
C GLU A 114 -16.73 63.64 0.69
N GLN A 115 -16.56 62.31 0.63
CA GLN A 115 -17.26 61.45 -0.32
C GLN A 115 -18.77 61.47 -0.07
N LYS A 116 -19.19 61.38 1.20
CA LYS A 116 -20.60 61.49 1.61
C LYS A 116 -21.19 62.85 1.26
N ALA A 117 -20.44 63.93 1.50
CA ALA A 117 -20.88 65.30 1.21
C ALA A 117 -21.05 65.56 -0.30
N SER A 118 -20.16 65.00 -1.14
CA SER A 118 -20.27 65.13 -2.60
C SER A 118 -21.50 64.43 -3.22
N LEU A 119 -22.05 63.45 -2.50
CA LEU A 119 -23.19 62.63 -2.91
C LEU A 119 -24.55 63.12 -2.35
N LYS A 120 -24.57 64.12 -1.45
CA LYS A 120 -25.82 64.68 -0.90
C LYS A 120 -26.41 65.71 -1.89
N GLY A 121 -27.67 65.54 -2.28
CA GLY A 121 -28.41 66.52 -3.09
C GLY A 121 -29.03 67.64 -2.25
N ASP A 122 -29.29 68.79 -2.86
CA ASP A 122 -29.90 69.95 -2.19
C ASP A 122 -31.36 69.66 -1.80
N LYS A 123 -31.70 69.59 -0.51
CA LYS A 123 -33.08 69.43 -0.03
C LYS A 123 -33.38 70.47 1.06
N GLY A 124 -34.48 71.20 0.90
CA GLY A 124 -34.94 72.22 1.85
C GLY A 124 -35.93 71.64 2.90
N ASP A 125 -35.82 72.11 4.14
CA ASP A 125 -36.67 71.69 5.27
C ASP A 125 -38.03 72.42 5.30
N THR A 126 -39.07 71.78 5.85
CA THR A 126 -40.45 72.33 5.92
C THR A 126 -40.76 72.92 7.32
N GLY A 127 -41.37 74.11 7.39
CA GLY A 127 -41.74 74.78 8.66
C GLY A 127 -43.01 74.26 9.34
N GLU A 128 -43.28 74.73 10.57
CA GLU A 128 -44.37 74.31 11.47
C GLU A 128 -45.79 74.64 10.93
N ALA A 129 -46.78 73.77 11.14
CA ALA A 129 -48.14 73.92 10.58
C ALA A 129 -49.04 74.90 11.38
N SER A 130 -49.89 75.66 10.67
CA SER A 130 -50.83 76.59 11.32
C SER A 130 -52.02 75.88 12.00
N ARG A 131 -52.46 76.39 13.16
CA ARG A 131 -53.62 75.91 13.94
C ARG A 131 -54.39 77.06 14.59
N VAL A 132 -55.70 76.89 14.81
CA VAL A 132 -56.55 77.85 15.54
C VAL A 132 -56.19 77.84 17.03
N ILE A 133 -56.09 79.02 17.64
CA ILE A 133 -55.85 79.20 19.08
C ILE A 133 -57.02 79.88 19.81
N GLU A 134 -57.87 80.66 19.14
CA GLU A 134 -59.02 81.32 19.79
C GLU A 134 -60.18 81.52 18.81
N SER A 135 -61.43 81.48 19.30
CA SER A 135 -62.62 81.93 18.55
C SER A 135 -63.57 82.68 19.48
N LYS A 136 -63.98 83.89 19.09
CA LYS A 136 -64.89 84.75 19.87
C LYS A 136 -65.90 85.48 18.99
N VAL A 137 -67.03 85.87 19.56
CA VAL A 137 -68.03 86.70 18.87
C VAL A 137 -67.76 88.17 19.20
N ASP A 138 -67.73 89.04 18.19
CA ASP A 138 -67.56 90.48 18.39
C ASP A 138 -68.90 91.18 18.72
N ASN A 139 -68.81 92.47 19.09
CA ASN A 139 -69.98 93.25 19.51
C ASN A 139 -71.03 93.43 18.39
N ASP A 140 -70.64 93.22 17.14
CA ASP A 140 -71.53 93.27 15.97
C ASP A 140 -72.17 91.89 15.67
N GLY A 141 -71.82 90.86 16.46
CA GLY A 141 -72.34 89.51 16.35
C GLY A 141 -71.58 88.60 15.38
N ASN A 142 -70.43 89.03 14.85
CA ASN A 142 -69.61 88.26 13.92
C ASN A 142 -68.67 87.29 14.67
N THR A 143 -68.29 86.18 14.06
CA THR A 143 -67.31 85.25 14.65
C THR A 143 -65.89 85.59 14.20
N LEU A 144 -64.99 85.84 15.15
CA LEU A 144 -63.58 86.12 14.93
C LEU A 144 -62.73 84.92 15.41
N ILE A 145 -61.89 84.38 14.54
CA ILE A 145 -61.01 83.23 14.79
C ILE A 145 -59.56 83.68 14.73
N THR A 146 -58.72 83.33 15.71
CA THR A 146 -57.28 83.65 15.77
C THR A 146 -56.44 82.38 15.60
N PHE A 147 -55.37 82.43 14.80
CA PHE A 147 -54.43 81.33 14.55
C PHE A 147 -53.10 81.50 15.29
N ASN A 148 -52.31 80.42 15.42
CA ASN A 148 -51.06 80.37 16.20
C ASN A 148 -49.98 81.36 15.73
N ASP A 149 -50.09 81.85 14.50
CA ASP A 149 -49.25 82.94 13.96
C ASP A 149 -49.77 84.35 14.29
N LYS A 150 -50.82 84.44 15.11
CA LYS A 150 -51.56 85.65 15.52
C LYS A 150 -52.42 86.29 14.42
N SER A 151 -52.55 85.68 13.25
CA SER A 151 -53.51 86.15 12.24
C SER A 151 -54.95 85.86 12.67
N THR A 152 -55.91 86.66 12.19
CA THR A 152 -57.33 86.50 12.50
C THR A 152 -58.20 86.42 11.24
N ALA A 153 -59.25 85.60 11.27
CA ALA A 153 -60.30 85.51 10.26
C ALA A 153 -61.64 85.97 10.86
N LYS A 154 -62.38 86.81 10.14
CA LYS A 154 -63.69 87.32 10.55
C LYS A 154 -64.78 86.73 9.66
N ILE A 155 -65.79 86.11 10.28
CA ILE A 155 -66.98 85.58 9.63
C ILE A 155 -68.16 86.45 10.05
N ASN A 156 -68.76 87.17 9.11
CA ASN A 156 -69.83 88.10 9.41
C ASN A 156 -71.15 87.36 9.71
N ARG A 157 -71.96 87.91 10.60
CA ARG A 157 -73.31 87.39 10.86
C ARG A 157 -74.21 87.71 9.66
N GLY A 158 -74.93 86.71 9.15
CA GLY A 158 -75.91 86.90 8.09
C GLY A 158 -77.03 87.89 8.48
N PRO A 159 -77.70 88.52 7.51
CA PRO A 159 -78.77 89.48 7.77
C PRO A 159 -79.88 88.83 8.60
N LYS A 160 -80.36 89.57 9.62
CA LYS A 160 -81.46 89.12 10.47
C LYS A 160 -82.74 89.06 9.63
N GLY A 161 -83.34 87.88 9.50
CA GLY A 161 -84.60 87.72 8.77
C GLY A 161 -85.72 88.60 9.32
N ASP A 162 -86.63 89.01 8.43
CA ASP A 162 -87.74 89.91 8.75
C ASP A 162 -88.60 89.35 9.90
N LYS A 163 -88.99 90.23 10.82
CA LYS A 163 -89.81 89.86 11.98
C LYS A 163 -91.24 89.58 11.49
N GLY A 164 -91.73 88.37 11.71
CA GLY A 164 -93.11 87.99 11.33
C GLY A 164 -94.18 88.85 12.04
N ASP A 165 -95.31 89.04 11.35
CA ASP A 165 -96.44 89.85 11.83
C ASP A 165 -97.01 89.33 13.16
N THR A 166 -97.40 90.25 14.05
CA THR A 166 -97.96 89.93 15.38
C THR A 166 -99.45 89.60 15.26
N GLY A 167 -99.84 88.37 15.64
CA GLY A 167 -101.25 87.95 15.68
C GLY A 167 -101.93 88.22 17.03
N ASP A 168 -103.22 88.58 17.00
CA ASP A 168 -104.04 88.77 18.19
C ASP A 168 -104.29 87.45 18.92
N LYS A 169 -103.90 87.41 20.21
CA LYS A 169 -104.35 86.52 21.30
C LYS A 169 -104.81 85.10 20.87
N GLY A 170 -103.88 84.17 20.68
CA GLY A 170 -104.21 82.73 20.72
C GLY A 170 -103.37 81.79 19.88
N ASP A 171 -102.67 82.27 18.84
CA ASP A 171 -101.76 81.46 18.03
C ASP A 171 -100.47 82.26 17.73
N THR A 172 -99.31 81.68 18.02
CA THR A 172 -98.02 82.23 17.55
C THR A 172 -97.92 81.93 16.05
N GLY A 173 -97.85 83.00 15.24
CA GLY A 173 -97.83 82.95 13.77
C GLY A 173 -96.69 82.12 13.17
N LYS A 174 -96.84 81.76 11.88
CA LYS A 174 -95.88 80.94 11.14
C LYS A 174 -94.46 81.50 11.29
N LYS A 175 -93.53 80.64 11.73
CA LYS A 175 -92.10 80.93 11.84
C LYS A 175 -91.59 81.51 10.51
N GLY A 176 -91.05 82.73 10.54
CA GLY A 176 -90.46 83.36 9.37
C GLY A 176 -89.34 82.49 8.79
N ASP A 177 -89.20 82.51 7.46
CA ASP A 177 -88.25 81.66 6.75
C ASP A 177 -86.83 81.89 7.27
N THR A 178 -86.19 80.81 7.70
CA THR A 178 -84.79 80.86 8.12
C THR A 178 -83.95 80.94 6.85
N GLY A 179 -83.20 82.05 6.68
CA GLY A 179 -82.28 82.21 5.55
C GLY A 179 -81.28 81.06 5.44
N GLU A 180 -80.79 80.80 4.23
CA GLU A 180 -79.87 79.70 3.94
C GLU A 180 -78.61 79.78 4.84
N ALA A 181 -78.19 78.66 5.44
CA ALA A 181 -77.02 78.63 6.32
C ALA A 181 -75.73 78.94 5.53
N SER A 182 -74.79 79.66 6.15
CA SER A 182 -73.51 79.96 5.52
C SER A 182 -72.73 78.68 5.22
N ARG A 183 -72.28 78.51 3.98
CA ARG A 183 -71.43 77.39 3.51
C ARG A 183 -70.31 77.89 2.61
N VAL A 184 -69.17 77.19 2.63
CA VAL A 184 -68.04 77.49 1.74
C VAL A 184 -68.41 77.08 0.31
N LEU A 185 -68.32 78.02 -0.62
CA LEU A 185 -68.47 77.75 -2.05
C LEU A 185 -67.15 77.40 -2.71
N LYS A 186 -66.07 78.08 -2.33
CA LYS A 186 -64.77 77.91 -2.97
C LYS A 186 -63.64 78.13 -1.98
N THR A 187 -62.60 77.32 -2.11
CA THR A 187 -61.30 77.60 -1.51
C THR A 187 -60.26 77.70 -2.62
N ASP A 188 -59.55 78.82 -2.64
CA ASP A 188 -58.55 79.18 -3.64
C ASP A 188 -57.28 79.68 -2.94
N TYR A 189 -56.25 80.01 -3.73
CA TYR A 189 -55.09 80.74 -3.26
C TYR A 189 -54.93 82.05 -4.01
N ASP A 190 -54.57 83.12 -3.32
CA ASP A 190 -54.20 84.37 -3.97
C ASP A 190 -52.78 84.33 -4.56
N SER A 191 -52.39 85.38 -5.27
CA SER A 191 -51.07 85.51 -5.89
C SER A 191 -49.91 85.51 -4.89
N GLU A 192 -50.18 85.77 -3.61
CA GLU A 192 -49.21 85.71 -2.51
C GLU A 192 -49.17 84.30 -1.87
N GLY A 193 -50.06 83.40 -2.29
CA GLY A 193 -50.15 82.03 -1.84
C GLY A 193 -50.95 81.82 -0.55
N ASN A 194 -51.68 82.85 -0.11
CA ASN A 194 -52.60 82.79 1.03
C ASN A 194 -53.87 82.03 0.64
N THR A 195 -54.49 81.32 1.58
CA THR A 195 -55.75 80.60 1.33
C THR A 195 -56.92 81.58 1.37
N LEU A 196 -57.69 81.66 0.30
CA LEU A 196 -58.94 82.43 0.22
C LEU A 196 -60.13 81.49 0.28
N ILE A 197 -61.06 81.72 1.20
CA ILE A 197 -62.29 80.93 1.36
C ILE A 197 -63.47 81.84 1.05
N THR A 198 -64.24 81.51 0.00
CA THR A 198 -65.45 82.23 -0.41
C THR A 198 -66.68 81.50 0.09
N PHE A 199 -67.62 82.22 0.72
CA PHE A 199 -68.88 81.69 1.23
C PHE A 199 -70.06 81.94 0.29
N ASN A 200 -71.21 81.32 0.54
CA ASN A 200 -72.42 81.44 -0.29
C ASN A 200 -73.08 82.82 -0.30
N ASP A 201 -72.69 83.71 0.60
CA ASP A 201 -73.06 85.13 0.58
C ASP A 201 -72.07 86.00 -0.23
N GLN A 202 -71.14 85.36 -0.95
CA GLN A 202 -70.05 85.97 -1.73
C GLN A 202 -68.98 86.69 -0.90
N THR A 203 -69.03 86.63 0.43
CA THR A 203 -67.94 87.14 1.27
C THR A 203 -66.74 86.18 1.26
N THR A 204 -65.54 86.73 1.49
CA THR A 204 -64.28 85.98 1.49
C THR A 204 -63.50 86.14 2.79
N ALA A 205 -63.06 85.03 3.39
CA ALA A 205 -62.05 85.00 4.45
C ALA A 205 -60.66 84.70 3.86
N LYS A 206 -59.63 85.45 4.27
CA LYS A 206 -58.24 85.27 3.85
C LYS A 206 -57.41 84.75 5.02
N ILE A 207 -56.71 83.63 4.82
CA ILE A 207 -55.77 83.03 5.77
C ILE A 207 -54.38 83.15 5.17
N ASN A 208 -53.49 83.89 5.83
CA ASN A 208 -52.16 84.14 5.29
C ASN A 208 -51.27 82.89 5.31
N ARG A 209 -50.41 82.72 4.30
CA ARG A 209 -49.43 81.65 4.25
C ARG A 209 -48.32 81.89 5.29
N GLY A 210 -47.90 80.84 5.99
CA GLY A 210 -46.74 80.88 6.89
C GLY A 210 -45.46 81.30 6.14
N LYS A 211 -44.65 82.18 6.74
CA LYS A 211 -43.56 82.92 6.08
C LYS A 211 -42.34 82.11 5.58
N THR A 212 -42.30 80.77 5.63
CA THR A 212 -41.02 80.03 5.46
C THR A 212 -41.06 78.66 4.77
N GLY A 213 -41.98 78.37 3.85
CA GLY A 213 -41.92 77.11 3.07
C GLY A 213 -42.31 77.24 1.61
N LEU A 214 -41.32 77.35 0.71
CA LEU A 214 -41.52 77.02 -0.71
C LEU A 214 -41.50 75.48 -0.85
N LYS A 215 -42.45 74.91 -1.57
CA LYS A 215 -42.46 73.50 -1.94
C LYS A 215 -41.27 73.26 -2.89
N GLY A 216 -40.23 72.57 -2.41
CA GLY A 216 -39.15 72.09 -3.29
C GLY A 216 -39.68 71.03 -4.25
N ASP A 217 -39.28 71.09 -5.52
CA ASP A 217 -39.61 70.07 -6.51
C ASP A 217 -39.05 68.71 -6.09
N LYS A 218 -39.75 67.64 -6.49
CA LYS A 218 -39.30 66.26 -6.26
C LYS A 218 -38.07 66.01 -7.13
N GLY A 219 -36.87 65.97 -6.53
CA GLY A 219 -35.65 65.62 -7.25
C GLY A 219 -35.75 64.24 -7.90
N ASP A 220 -35.34 64.13 -9.17
CA ASP A 220 -35.31 62.87 -9.91
C ASP A 220 -34.37 61.84 -9.26
N SER A 221 -34.70 60.56 -9.39
CA SER A 221 -33.88 59.48 -8.81
C SER A 221 -32.62 59.27 -9.64
N THR A 222 -31.44 59.54 -9.07
CA THR A 222 -30.15 59.22 -9.68
C THR A 222 -29.88 57.72 -9.63
N THR A 223 -29.46 57.11 -10.74
CA THR A 223 -29.02 55.70 -10.82
C THR A 223 -27.59 55.62 -11.39
N THR A 224 -26.97 54.44 -11.36
CA THR A 224 -25.63 54.26 -11.94
C THR A 224 -25.70 54.28 -13.46
N SER A 225 -24.98 55.19 -14.12
CA SER A 225 -24.93 55.30 -15.59
C SER A 225 -23.90 54.37 -16.20
N SER A 226 -22.73 54.22 -15.58
CA SER A 226 -21.70 53.28 -16.03
C SER A 226 -20.70 52.95 -14.93
N ILE A 227 -20.13 51.74 -15.02
CA ILE A 227 -19.00 51.32 -14.18
C ILE A 227 -17.89 50.89 -15.13
N THR A 228 -16.74 51.55 -15.04
CA THR A 228 -15.57 51.27 -15.87
C THR A 228 -14.35 51.01 -15.00
N LYS A 229 -13.59 49.96 -15.31
CA LYS A 229 -12.37 49.59 -14.57
C LYS A 229 -11.13 49.83 -15.44
N SER A 230 -10.18 50.58 -14.91
CA SER A 230 -8.89 50.88 -15.57
C SER A 230 -7.76 50.68 -14.56
N GLY A 231 -6.96 49.63 -14.76
CA GLY A 231 -5.97 49.20 -13.76
C GLY A 231 -6.64 48.78 -12.44
N LEU A 232 -6.10 49.27 -11.31
CA LEU A 232 -6.67 49.07 -9.98
C LEU A 232 -7.84 50.02 -9.68
N THR A 233 -8.19 50.95 -10.59
CA THR A 233 -9.23 51.95 -10.33
C THR A 233 -10.56 51.58 -10.97
N THR A 234 -11.61 51.46 -10.16
CA THR A 234 -12.99 51.37 -10.62
C THR A 234 -13.64 52.75 -10.55
N THR A 235 -14.11 53.26 -11.69
CA THR A 235 -14.86 54.52 -11.77
C THR A 235 -16.34 54.22 -11.95
N VAL A 236 -17.17 54.70 -11.03
CA VAL A 236 -18.63 54.65 -11.09
C VAL A 236 -19.14 56.02 -11.49
N LYS A 237 -19.87 56.11 -12.60
CA LYS A 237 -20.57 57.34 -13.03
C LYS A 237 -22.06 57.19 -12.77
N PHE A 238 -22.69 58.28 -12.35
CA PHE A 238 -24.12 58.35 -12.07
C PHE A 238 -24.87 59.08 -13.20
N THR A 239 -26.19 58.92 -13.27
CA THR A 239 -27.03 59.53 -14.31
C THR A 239 -27.12 61.06 -14.20
N ASP A 240 -26.76 61.64 -13.06
CA ASP A 240 -26.68 63.09 -12.83
C ASP A 240 -25.33 63.71 -13.24
N GLY A 241 -24.43 62.91 -13.83
CA GLY A 241 -23.12 63.35 -14.30
C GLY A 241 -22.01 63.34 -13.25
N LYS A 242 -22.32 63.04 -11.97
CA LYS A 242 -21.29 62.87 -10.93
C LYS A 242 -20.58 61.52 -11.09
N SER A 243 -19.36 61.43 -10.56
CA SER A 243 -18.56 60.20 -10.60
C SER A 243 -17.75 59.97 -9.34
N MET A 244 -17.54 58.70 -8.99
CA MET A 244 -16.71 58.25 -7.86
C MET A 244 -15.63 57.28 -8.37
N GLN A 245 -14.41 57.41 -7.85
CA GLN A 245 -13.30 56.49 -8.13
C GLN A 245 -12.97 55.67 -6.88
N ILE A 246 -12.82 54.36 -7.05
CA ILE A 246 -12.50 53.37 -6.03
C ILE A 246 -11.18 52.71 -6.43
N GLN A 247 -10.19 52.67 -5.54
CA GLN A 247 -8.92 51.97 -5.77
C GLN A 247 -8.95 50.57 -5.15
N ASP A 248 -8.63 49.54 -5.90
CA ASP A 248 -8.37 48.19 -5.39
C ASP A 248 -7.14 48.23 -4.47
N GLY A 249 -7.12 47.38 -3.44
CA GLY A 249 -5.96 47.21 -2.57
C GLY A 249 -4.72 46.75 -3.34
N LYS A 250 -3.52 47.21 -2.95
CA LYS A 250 -2.26 46.75 -3.55
C LYS A 250 -2.11 45.24 -3.34
N SER A 251 -1.94 44.47 -4.41
CA SER A 251 -1.67 43.04 -4.32
C SER A 251 -0.36 42.79 -3.57
N VAL A 252 -0.41 41.93 -2.55
CA VAL A 252 0.77 41.47 -1.82
C VAL A 252 1.21 40.14 -2.44
N ASN A 253 2.41 40.12 -3.01
CA ASN A 253 3.02 38.93 -3.61
C ASN A 253 4.18 38.44 -2.72
N VAL A 254 4.61 37.19 -2.90
CA VAL A 254 5.86 36.72 -2.28
C VAL A 254 7.04 37.40 -2.98
N SER A 255 7.84 38.16 -2.24
CA SER A 255 9.02 38.88 -2.76
C SER A 255 10.27 37.99 -2.75
N SER A 256 10.40 37.12 -1.76
CA SER A 256 11.45 36.10 -1.70
C SER A 256 11.10 34.99 -0.72
N ASN A 257 11.78 33.85 -0.87
CA ASN A 257 11.86 32.84 0.18
C ASN A 257 13.33 32.48 0.45
N LYS A 258 13.63 32.08 1.67
CA LYS A 258 14.97 31.61 2.09
C LYS A 258 14.81 30.49 3.10
N ILE A 259 15.60 29.42 2.95
CA ILE A 259 15.77 28.41 3.99
C ILE A 259 16.77 28.95 5.04
N LEU A 260 16.38 28.93 6.31
CA LEU A 260 17.19 29.35 7.45
C LEU A 260 18.10 28.21 7.91
N ASP A 261 19.13 28.54 8.70
CA ASP A 261 20.11 27.58 9.19
C ASP A 261 19.50 26.49 10.11
N ASP A 262 18.30 26.73 10.66
CA ASP A 262 17.53 25.77 11.45
C ASP A 262 16.64 24.83 10.59
N GLY A 263 16.63 25.03 9.27
CA GLY A 263 15.84 24.31 8.28
C GLY A 263 14.43 24.86 8.04
N ASN A 264 14.00 25.93 8.73
CA ASN A 264 12.72 26.58 8.48
C ASN A 264 12.76 27.41 7.19
N THR A 265 11.59 27.71 6.61
CA THR A 265 11.49 28.60 5.44
C THR A 265 10.97 29.97 5.85
N GLU A 266 11.77 31.02 5.66
CA GLU A 266 11.32 32.41 5.75
C GLU A 266 10.76 32.86 4.40
N ILE A 267 9.52 33.34 4.38
CA ILE A 267 8.84 33.92 3.23
C ILE A 267 8.70 35.42 3.48
N THR A 268 9.24 36.25 2.59
CA THR A 268 9.06 37.71 2.61
C THR A 268 8.01 38.09 1.58
N PHE A 269 7.12 39.00 1.94
CA PHE A 269 6.07 39.53 1.08
C PHE A 269 6.47 40.88 0.47
N SER A 270 5.79 41.31 -0.58
CA SER A 270 6.07 42.57 -1.28
C SER A 270 5.73 43.82 -0.47
N ASP A 271 5.02 43.67 0.66
CA ASP A 271 4.78 44.72 1.65
C ASP A 271 5.84 44.75 2.77
N GLY A 272 6.88 43.91 2.69
CA GLY A 272 7.98 43.82 3.65
C GLY A 272 7.69 42.95 4.87
N LYS A 273 6.47 42.39 5.01
CA LYS A 273 6.16 41.43 6.07
C LYS A 273 6.84 40.09 5.81
N LYS A 274 7.09 39.34 6.89
CA LYS A 274 7.75 38.04 6.85
C LYS A 274 6.93 37.00 7.59
N VAL A 275 6.95 35.77 7.08
CA VAL A 275 6.36 34.58 7.73
C VAL A 275 7.43 33.48 7.78
N ILE A 276 7.52 32.80 8.93
CA ILE A 276 8.36 31.61 9.09
C ILE A 276 7.47 30.38 9.02
N VAL A 277 7.64 29.60 7.97
CA VAL A 277 7.07 28.25 7.87
C VAL A 277 8.04 27.30 8.56
N LYS A 278 7.57 26.65 9.64
CA LYS A 278 8.36 25.63 10.31
C LYS A 278 8.56 24.44 9.38
N LYS A 279 9.76 23.87 9.35
CA LYS A 279 10.00 22.61 8.66
C LYS A 279 9.00 21.57 9.16
N GLY A 280 8.32 20.88 8.26
CA GLY A 280 7.60 19.66 8.62
C GLY A 280 8.65 18.66 9.09
N GLN A 281 8.50 18.13 10.32
CA GLN A 281 9.08 16.82 10.59
C GLN A 281 8.51 15.87 9.54
N ASP A 282 9.35 15.01 8.97
CA ASP A 282 8.98 13.97 8.02
C ASP A 282 7.59 13.41 8.37
N GLY A 283 6.70 13.29 7.38
CA GLY A 283 5.31 12.84 7.55
C GLY A 283 5.17 11.37 8.02
N SER A 284 6.14 10.83 8.74
CA SER A 284 6.05 9.57 9.46
C SER A 284 5.57 9.83 10.89
N VAL A 285 4.29 9.58 11.15
CA VAL A 285 3.78 9.43 12.52
C VAL A 285 4.13 8.02 12.98
N LYS A 286 4.81 7.87 14.12
CA LYS A 286 5.04 6.53 14.69
C LYS A 286 3.71 5.98 15.18
N PHE A 287 3.46 4.69 14.96
CA PHE A 287 2.21 4.05 15.38
C PHE A 287 1.90 4.25 16.88
N ASP A 288 2.95 4.28 17.71
CA ASP A 288 2.85 4.48 19.16
C ASP A 288 2.43 5.91 19.57
N GLU A 289 2.57 6.87 18.65
CA GLU A 289 2.23 8.28 18.85
C GLU A 289 0.80 8.61 18.38
N LEU A 290 0.07 7.63 17.82
CA LEU A 290 -1.33 7.77 17.46
C LEU A 290 -2.24 7.75 18.70
N THR A 291 -3.33 8.52 18.67
CA THR A 291 -4.38 8.42 19.69
C THR A 291 -5.10 7.08 19.58
N GLU A 292 -5.76 6.66 20.66
CA GLU A 292 -6.55 5.41 20.64
C GLU A 292 -7.69 5.46 19.62
N GLU A 293 -8.33 6.62 19.40
CA GLU A 293 -9.30 6.78 18.29
C GLU A 293 -8.66 6.59 16.91
N GLN A 294 -7.45 7.12 16.69
CA GLN A 294 -6.74 6.99 15.42
C GLN A 294 -6.32 5.54 15.17
N LYS A 295 -5.78 4.85 16.18
CA LYS A 295 -5.46 3.42 16.09
C LYS A 295 -6.70 2.60 15.77
N LYS A 296 -7.83 2.90 16.43
CA LYS A 296 -9.12 2.24 16.17
C LYS A 296 -9.64 2.49 14.75
N SER A 297 -9.43 3.69 14.20
CA SER A 297 -9.79 4.01 12.81
C SER A 297 -8.96 3.26 11.75
N LEU A 298 -7.79 2.74 12.14
CA LEU A 298 -6.90 1.93 11.29
C LEU A 298 -7.11 0.42 11.47
N GLN A 299 -7.89 0.00 12.47
CA GLN A 299 -8.21 -1.41 12.70
C GLN A 299 -9.31 -1.83 11.74
N VAL A 300 -9.02 -2.85 10.92
CA VAL A 300 -10.03 -3.58 10.16
C VAL A 300 -10.55 -4.68 11.06
N ASP A 301 -11.87 -4.77 11.22
CA ASP A 301 -12.51 -5.87 11.94
C ASP A 301 -12.12 -7.20 11.28
N VAL A 302 -11.55 -8.12 12.05
CA VAL A 302 -11.22 -9.48 11.59
C VAL A 302 -12.36 -10.42 11.98
N VAL A 303 -12.90 -11.14 11.01
CA VAL A 303 -13.96 -12.15 11.20
C VAL A 303 -13.40 -13.56 11.07
N ASP A 304 -13.90 -14.48 11.90
CA ASP A 304 -13.46 -15.89 11.94
C ASP A 304 -14.50 -16.85 11.38
N ASP A 305 -15.44 -16.33 10.59
CA ASP A 305 -16.49 -17.12 9.95
C ASP A 305 -16.79 -16.59 8.53
N LEU A 306 -17.50 -17.39 7.73
CA LEU A 306 -17.84 -17.05 6.33
C LEU A 306 -19.26 -16.50 6.18
N THR A 307 -19.97 -16.31 7.29
CA THR A 307 -21.37 -15.89 7.34
C THR A 307 -21.53 -14.44 7.81
N THR A 308 -20.53 -13.93 8.52
CA THR A 308 -20.42 -12.57 9.02
C THR A 308 -19.20 -11.92 8.38
N GLY A 309 -19.39 -10.74 7.79
CA GLY A 309 -18.35 -10.08 6.99
C GLY A 309 -18.93 -9.50 5.71
N GLY A 310 -18.76 -8.19 5.54
CA GLY A 310 -19.11 -7.46 4.31
C GLY A 310 -17.85 -7.11 3.52
N SER A 311 -17.93 -6.06 2.70
CA SER A 311 -16.78 -5.52 1.96
C SER A 311 -15.76 -4.76 2.83
N ASP A 312 -15.99 -4.68 4.14
CA ASP A 312 -15.30 -3.82 5.09
C ASP A 312 -14.61 -4.59 6.24
N LYS A 313 -14.65 -5.94 6.21
CA LYS A 313 -14.01 -6.81 7.22
C LYS A 313 -12.98 -7.73 6.57
N ALA A 314 -11.92 -8.04 7.31
CA ALA A 314 -10.89 -8.99 6.88
C ALA A 314 -11.22 -10.40 7.40
N LEU A 315 -10.96 -11.44 6.61
CA LEU A 315 -10.96 -12.81 7.15
C LEU A 315 -9.76 -13.01 8.07
N SER A 316 -9.96 -13.75 9.15
CA SER A 316 -8.86 -14.25 9.97
C SER A 316 -7.94 -15.15 9.15
N ALA A 317 -6.67 -15.23 9.55
CA ALA A 317 -5.72 -16.16 8.95
C ALA A 317 -6.16 -17.62 9.14
N GLU A 318 -6.77 -17.94 10.29
CA GLU A 318 -7.29 -19.27 10.60
C GLU A 318 -8.43 -19.67 9.66
N GLN A 319 -9.35 -18.74 9.41
CA GLN A 319 -10.44 -18.98 8.47
C GLN A 319 -9.97 -19.02 7.02
N GLY A 320 -8.94 -18.25 6.69
CA GLY A 320 -8.21 -18.38 5.43
C GLY A 320 -7.61 -19.79 5.24
N LYS A 321 -6.99 -20.37 6.28
CA LYS A 321 -6.48 -21.74 6.27
C LYS A 321 -7.60 -22.76 6.11
N ASN A 322 -8.70 -22.62 6.85
CA ASN A 322 -9.87 -23.49 6.72
C ASN A 322 -10.43 -23.46 5.31
N LEU A 323 -10.58 -22.27 4.72
CA LEU A 323 -11.06 -22.12 3.34
C LEU A 323 -10.08 -22.75 2.35
N LEU A 324 -8.78 -22.51 2.50
CA LEU A 324 -7.75 -23.12 1.65
C LEU A 324 -7.76 -24.65 1.75
N ASN A 325 -7.92 -25.22 2.94
CA ASN A 325 -8.04 -26.66 3.14
C ASN A 325 -9.29 -27.23 2.47
N ILE A 326 -10.42 -26.55 2.55
CA ILE A 326 -11.66 -26.93 1.85
C ILE A 326 -11.45 -26.87 0.33
N ILE A 327 -10.88 -25.79 -0.19
CA ILE A 327 -10.59 -25.65 -1.63
C ILE A 327 -9.61 -26.74 -2.09
N THR A 328 -8.55 -27.00 -1.33
CA THR A 328 -7.56 -28.05 -1.64
C THR A 328 -8.19 -29.43 -1.68
N LYS A 329 -9.12 -29.72 -0.75
CA LYS A 329 -9.79 -31.02 -0.65
C LYS A 329 -10.81 -31.26 -1.76
N TYR A 330 -11.60 -30.25 -2.12
CA TYR A 330 -12.74 -30.42 -3.04
C TYR A 330 -12.51 -29.84 -4.44
N HIS A 331 -11.57 -28.92 -4.61
CA HIS A 331 -11.23 -28.24 -5.85
C HIS A 331 -9.71 -28.06 -6.01
N PRO A 332 -8.91 -29.14 -5.98
CA PRO A 332 -7.45 -29.05 -6.07
C PRO A 332 -6.97 -28.34 -7.34
N ASP A 333 -7.70 -28.47 -8.46
CA ASP A 333 -7.38 -27.83 -9.75
C ASP A 333 -7.55 -26.30 -9.74
N ALA A 334 -8.25 -25.74 -8.74
CA ALA A 334 -8.41 -24.29 -8.60
C ALA A 334 -7.17 -23.61 -8.00
N ILE A 335 -6.24 -24.39 -7.43
CA ILE A 335 -4.98 -23.89 -6.87
C ILE A 335 -3.88 -24.22 -7.88
N PRO A 336 -3.23 -23.23 -8.50
CA PRO A 336 -2.13 -23.51 -9.41
C PRO A 336 -1.03 -24.27 -8.66
N PRO A 337 -0.46 -25.34 -9.25
CA PRO A 337 0.62 -26.07 -8.62
C PRO A 337 1.83 -25.15 -8.43
N LYS A 338 2.48 -25.30 -7.28
CA LYS A 338 3.67 -24.54 -6.92
C LYS A 338 4.92 -25.23 -7.45
N ILE A 339 5.94 -24.44 -7.74
CA ILE A 339 7.31 -24.86 -8.01
C ILE A 339 8.22 -24.14 -7.02
N MET A 340 8.82 -24.91 -6.12
CA MET A 340 9.80 -24.42 -5.15
C MET A 340 11.20 -24.69 -5.67
N THR A 341 12.00 -23.65 -5.93
CA THR A 341 13.36 -23.81 -6.46
C THR A 341 14.41 -23.17 -5.54
N ALA A 342 15.38 -23.98 -5.11
CA ALA A 342 16.63 -23.51 -4.52
C ALA A 342 17.76 -23.63 -5.54
N VAL A 343 18.58 -22.59 -5.65
CA VAL A 343 19.74 -22.55 -6.55
C VAL A 343 21.00 -22.48 -5.69
N ILE A 344 21.80 -23.54 -5.74
CA ILE A 344 23.09 -23.66 -5.04
C ILE A 344 24.18 -23.19 -5.99
N ASP A 345 24.90 -22.13 -5.63
CA ASP A 345 26.10 -21.68 -6.32
C ASP A 345 27.34 -22.39 -5.76
N GLN A 346 27.83 -23.42 -6.44
CA GLN A 346 28.98 -24.21 -5.98
C GLN A 346 30.32 -23.48 -6.13
N SER A 347 30.35 -22.26 -6.69
CA SER A 347 31.54 -21.40 -6.64
C SER A 347 31.65 -20.63 -5.32
N ASN A 348 30.53 -20.44 -4.61
CA ASN A 348 30.47 -19.78 -3.32
C ASN A 348 30.71 -20.79 -2.19
N SER A 349 31.83 -20.64 -1.48
CA SER A 349 32.21 -21.53 -0.39
C SER A 349 31.40 -21.35 0.90
N ASN A 350 30.58 -20.30 1.03
CA ASN A 350 29.80 -20.07 2.24
C ASN A 350 28.52 -20.93 2.22
N PRO A 351 28.34 -21.86 3.17
CA PRO A 351 27.23 -22.81 3.16
C PRO A 351 25.84 -22.15 3.29
N LEU A 352 25.75 -20.96 3.89
CA LEU A 352 24.49 -20.24 4.09
C LEU A 352 24.14 -19.31 2.92
N THR A 353 25.14 -18.61 2.35
CA THR A 353 24.90 -17.59 1.31
C THR A 353 25.03 -18.13 -0.12
N CYS A 354 25.50 -19.36 -0.30
CA CYS A 354 25.56 -20.01 -1.62
C CYS A 354 24.17 -20.37 -2.19
N ILE A 355 23.11 -20.30 -1.38
CA ILE A 355 21.75 -20.65 -1.80
C ILE A 355 20.86 -19.41 -1.94
N THR A 356 20.29 -19.26 -3.13
CA THR A 356 19.22 -18.31 -3.45
C THR A 356 17.94 -19.05 -3.84
N TYR A 357 16.78 -18.41 -3.66
CA TYR A 357 15.49 -18.99 -4.07
C TYR A 357 14.96 -18.40 -5.38
N GLU A 358 14.31 -19.25 -6.17
CA GLU A 358 13.62 -18.92 -7.41
C GLU A 358 12.16 -19.44 -7.38
N ASP A 359 11.37 -19.10 -8.39
CA ASP A 359 9.94 -19.49 -8.51
C ASP A 359 9.13 -19.14 -7.25
N ASP A 360 8.24 -20.02 -6.78
CA ASP A 360 7.42 -19.79 -5.59
C ASP A 360 8.25 -19.77 -4.30
N ALA A 361 9.47 -20.33 -4.31
CA ALA A 361 10.37 -20.30 -3.16
C ALA A 361 10.90 -18.89 -2.85
N LYS A 362 10.81 -17.93 -3.78
CA LYS A 362 11.19 -16.53 -3.54
C LYS A 362 10.44 -15.88 -2.38
N MET A 363 9.23 -16.37 -2.10
CA MET A 363 8.35 -15.87 -1.06
C MET A 363 8.53 -16.61 0.27
N MET A 364 9.40 -17.62 0.31
CA MET A 364 9.59 -18.47 1.48
C MET A 364 10.76 -17.99 2.32
N GLU A 365 10.62 -18.07 3.65
CA GLU A 365 11.69 -17.77 4.58
C GLU A 365 12.48 -19.06 4.95
N LYS A 366 13.80 -18.94 5.15
CA LYS A 366 14.64 -20.10 5.50
C LYS A 366 14.24 -20.65 6.87
N GLY A 367 13.96 -21.95 6.94
CA GLY A 367 13.62 -22.68 8.16
C GLY A 367 12.17 -22.49 8.62
N SER A 368 11.35 -21.76 7.86
CA SER A 368 10.00 -21.39 8.29
C SER A 368 9.00 -22.57 8.22
N PRO A 369 7.94 -22.58 9.04
CA PRO A 369 6.93 -23.65 9.02
C PRO A 369 6.11 -23.73 7.73
N GLU A 370 6.03 -22.66 6.92
CA GLU A 370 5.32 -22.65 5.64
C GLU A 370 5.87 -23.69 4.65
N TRP A 371 7.14 -24.09 4.80
CA TRP A 371 7.71 -25.21 4.04
C TRP A 371 7.00 -26.52 4.36
N ASP A 372 6.60 -26.74 5.60
CA ASP A 372 5.90 -27.94 6.04
C ASP A 372 4.50 -28.02 5.41
N ASP A 373 3.83 -26.88 5.20
CA ASP A 373 2.56 -26.82 4.47
C ASP A 373 2.71 -27.26 3.00
N PHE A 374 3.86 -26.96 2.38
CA PHE A 374 4.14 -27.43 1.02
C PHE A 374 4.55 -28.91 0.99
N PHE A 375 5.37 -29.35 1.96
CA PHE A 375 5.86 -30.73 2.05
C PHE A 375 4.79 -31.74 2.44
N GLN A 376 3.93 -31.37 3.39
CA GLN A 376 2.82 -32.18 3.88
C GLN A 376 3.26 -33.54 4.44
N SER A 377 4.43 -33.57 5.08
CA SER A 377 4.92 -34.73 5.83
C SER A 377 3.99 -35.00 7.00
N GLN A 378 3.56 -36.25 7.18
CA GLN A 378 2.58 -36.61 8.21
C GLN A 378 2.99 -37.88 8.94
N LEU A 379 2.99 -37.86 10.28
CA LEU A 379 3.11 -39.08 11.08
C LEU A 379 1.85 -39.94 10.90
N VAL A 380 2.04 -41.24 10.70
CA VAL A 380 0.96 -42.20 10.49
C VAL A 380 1.24 -43.52 11.20
N LEU A 381 0.17 -44.16 11.65
CA LEU A 381 0.21 -45.55 12.07
C LEU A 381 0.05 -46.42 10.82
N PHE A 382 1.02 -47.29 10.58
CA PHE A 382 1.07 -48.11 9.38
C PHE A 382 1.10 -49.59 9.75
N LYS A 383 0.27 -50.41 9.12
CA LYS A 383 0.16 -51.83 9.46
C LYS A 383 -0.29 -52.63 8.26
N ASP A 384 0.35 -53.78 8.02
CA ASP A 384 -0.02 -54.73 6.97
C ASP A 384 -0.13 -54.10 5.57
N GLY A 385 0.84 -53.25 5.21
CA GLY A 385 0.94 -52.62 3.89
C GLY A 385 -0.03 -51.45 3.65
N LYS A 386 -0.66 -50.92 4.71
CA LYS A 386 -1.60 -49.79 4.61
C LYS A 386 -1.45 -48.80 5.75
N GLU A 387 -1.77 -47.55 5.43
CA GLU A 387 -1.99 -46.51 6.41
C GLU A 387 -3.29 -46.80 7.18
N VAL A 388 -3.21 -46.79 8.52
CA VAL A 388 -4.35 -47.05 9.41
C VAL A 388 -5.02 -45.73 9.78
N ARG A 389 -4.22 -44.76 10.23
CA ARG A 389 -4.65 -43.40 10.61
C ARG A 389 -3.45 -42.47 10.72
N GLU A 390 -3.72 -41.18 10.70
CA GLU A 390 -2.75 -40.15 11.07
C GLU A 390 -2.47 -40.21 12.58
N LEU A 391 -1.24 -39.82 12.93
CA LEU A 391 -0.75 -39.73 14.30
C LEU A 391 -0.42 -38.30 14.67
N GLU A 392 -0.72 -37.94 15.91
CA GLU A 392 -0.18 -36.73 16.55
C GLU A 392 1.19 -37.02 17.17
N ASP A 393 2.09 -36.03 17.21
CA ASP A 393 3.43 -36.24 17.80
C ASP A 393 3.34 -36.53 19.32
N SER A 394 2.28 -36.03 19.98
CA SER A 394 2.06 -36.20 21.42
C SER A 394 1.64 -37.61 21.83
N GLU A 395 1.04 -38.40 20.94
CA GLU A 395 0.60 -39.77 21.24
C GLU A 395 1.69 -40.83 21.01
N LEU A 396 2.82 -40.46 20.40
CA LEU A 396 3.89 -41.42 20.06
C LEU A 396 4.44 -42.17 21.27
N ASN A 397 4.39 -41.58 22.47
CA ASN A 397 4.89 -42.21 23.69
C ASN A 397 4.00 -43.34 24.22
N ASP A 398 2.73 -43.38 23.80
CA ASP A 398 1.73 -44.34 24.30
C ASP A 398 1.54 -45.53 23.35
N LEU A 399 2.14 -45.49 22.16
CA LEU A 399 2.06 -46.55 21.15
C LEU A 399 2.88 -47.78 21.54
N LYS A 400 2.36 -48.95 21.17
CA LYS A 400 2.97 -50.26 21.43
C LYS A 400 3.35 -50.97 20.11
N PRO A 401 4.33 -51.90 20.14
CA PRO A 401 4.75 -52.64 18.94
C PRO A 401 3.61 -53.33 18.18
N GLU A 402 2.60 -53.82 18.90
CA GLU A 402 1.42 -54.48 18.35
C GLU A 402 0.46 -53.55 17.58
N ASP A 403 0.52 -52.24 17.83
CA ASP A 403 -0.37 -51.25 17.19
C ASP A 403 -0.03 -51.08 15.71
N GLY A 404 1.26 -51.15 15.36
CA GLY A 404 1.76 -50.97 14.01
C GLY A 404 3.13 -50.29 13.99
N ASP A 405 3.62 -50.01 12.80
CA ASP A 405 4.81 -49.20 12.57
C ASP A 405 4.46 -47.72 12.61
N VAL A 406 5.27 -46.93 13.32
CA VAL A 406 5.23 -45.47 13.26
C VAL A 406 6.00 -45.04 12.02
N MET A 407 5.30 -44.54 11.01
CA MET A 407 5.87 -44.10 9.75
C MET A 407 5.59 -42.62 9.53
N VAL A 408 6.32 -42.01 8.61
CA VAL A 408 6.09 -40.68 8.07
C VAL A 408 5.68 -40.84 6.61
N ARG A 409 4.49 -40.36 6.28
CA ARG A 409 3.94 -40.28 4.93
C ARG A 409 4.50 -39.04 4.24
N PHE A 410 5.06 -39.23 3.06
CA PHE A 410 5.52 -38.16 2.17
C PHE A 410 4.69 -38.19 0.88
N PRO A 411 3.74 -37.25 0.69
CA PRO A 411 2.90 -37.19 -0.50
C PRO A 411 3.70 -37.01 -1.78
N ARG A 412 3.15 -37.49 -2.90
CA ARG A 412 3.74 -37.43 -4.23
C ARG A 412 4.10 -36.00 -4.62
N LYS A 413 5.37 -35.78 -4.95
CA LYS A 413 5.87 -34.51 -5.48
C LYS A 413 6.91 -34.78 -6.57
N GLY A 414 6.91 -33.93 -7.58
CA GLY A 414 7.93 -33.97 -8.63
C GLY A 414 9.21 -33.33 -8.11
N LEU A 415 10.35 -33.97 -8.33
CA LEU A 415 11.69 -33.46 -8.02
C LEU A 415 12.50 -33.34 -9.31
N ARG A 416 13.15 -32.18 -9.50
CA ARG A 416 14.11 -31.96 -10.57
C ARG A 416 15.37 -31.38 -9.96
N ILE A 417 16.47 -32.11 -10.11
CA ILE A 417 17.81 -31.60 -9.81
C ILE A 417 18.58 -31.50 -11.13
N LYS A 418 19.15 -30.33 -11.42
CA LYS A 418 19.98 -30.12 -12.61
C LYS A 418 21.15 -29.19 -12.32
N THR A 419 22.29 -29.48 -12.93
CA THR A 419 23.49 -28.63 -12.87
C THR A 419 23.63 -27.84 -14.18
N VAL A 420 23.81 -26.53 -14.07
CA VAL A 420 24.08 -25.63 -15.20
C VAL A 420 25.27 -24.74 -14.84
N GLY A 421 26.43 -25.00 -15.45
CA GLY A 421 27.69 -24.41 -15.01
C GLY A 421 28.01 -24.81 -13.56
N GLU A 422 28.31 -23.84 -12.71
CA GLU A 422 28.58 -24.05 -11.27
C GLU A 422 27.30 -24.09 -10.41
N LYS A 423 26.11 -23.93 -11.01
CA LYS A 423 24.86 -23.84 -10.26
C LYS A 423 24.09 -25.16 -10.28
N VAL A 424 23.62 -25.60 -9.11
CA VAL A 424 22.68 -26.73 -8.96
C VAL A 424 21.30 -26.19 -8.64
N TYR A 425 20.34 -26.49 -9.49
CA TYR A 425 18.94 -26.16 -9.30
C TYR A 425 18.24 -27.35 -8.66
N VAL A 426 17.68 -27.16 -7.48
CA VAL A 426 16.86 -28.13 -6.76
C VAL A 426 15.43 -27.61 -6.78
N SER A 427 14.61 -28.16 -7.68
CA SER A 427 13.21 -27.75 -7.86
C SER A 427 12.26 -28.87 -7.41
N MET A 428 11.23 -28.53 -6.64
CA MET A 428 10.16 -29.45 -6.24
C MET A 428 8.78 -28.89 -6.59
N THR A 429 7.86 -29.73 -7.06
CA THR A 429 6.48 -29.34 -7.40
C THR A 429 5.43 -30.27 -6.79
N ASN A 430 4.28 -29.71 -6.42
CA ASN A 430 3.09 -30.48 -6.02
C ASN A 430 2.20 -30.89 -7.21
N LYS A 431 2.62 -30.60 -8.45
CA LYS A 431 1.94 -31.13 -9.64
C LYS A 431 2.10 -32.66 -9.67
N THR A 432 1.01 -33.37 -9.93
CA THR A 432 0.96 -34.84 -9.84
C THR A 432 1.76 -35.54 -10.93
N ASN A 433 1.77 -34.98 -12.14
CA ASN A 433 2.55 -35.46 -13.28
C ASN A 433 3.02 -34.28 -14.15
N ASP A 434 4.29 -33.94 -14.05
CA ASP A 434 4.95 -32.94 -14.89
C ASP A 434 6.13 -33.59 -15.63
N PRO A 435 6.19 -33.50 -16.97
CA PRO A 435 7.27 -34.12 -17.75
C PRO A 435 8.66 -33.53 -17.47
N ASP A 436 8.73 -32.31 -16.93
CA ASP A 436 10.00 -31.68 -16.57
C ASP A 436 10.56 -32.17 -15.23
N PHE A 437 9.76 -32.90 -14.44
CA PHE A 437 10.13 -33.41 -13.13
C PHE A 437 10.20 -34.93 -13.10
N LYS A 438 10.98 -35.46 -12.16
CA LYS A 438 11.07 -36.90 -11.87
C LYS A 438 10.30 -37.22 -10.59
N TYR A 439 9.68 -38.39 -10.56
CA TYR A 439 8.90 -38.88 -9.43
C TYR A 439 9.51 -40.16 -8.85
N TYR A 440 10.85 -40.27 -8.90
CA TYR A 440 11.56 -41.50 -8.52
C TYR A 440 11.32 -41.92 -7.07
N ALA A 441 11.16 -40.96 -6.15
CA ALA A 441 10.83 -41.26 -4.75
C ALA A 441 9.41 -41.84 -4.55
N HIS A 442 8.54 -41.65 -5.54
CA HIS A 442 7.12 -42.03 -5.51
C HIS A 442 6.77 -42.99 -6.64
N SER A 443 7.73 -43.79 -7.10
CA SER A 443 7.50 -44.75 -8.19
C SER A 443 8.27 -46.05 -7.94
N ARG A 444 7.66 -47.18 -8.32
CA ARG A 444 8.31 -48.50 -8.38
C ARG A 444 8.41 -48.88 -9.86
N GLY A 445 9.59 -48.72 -10.45
CA GLY A 445 9.71 -48.71 -11.91
C GLY A 445 8.81 -47.62 -12.49
N ASP A 446 7.94 -47.99 -13.44
CA ASP A 446 6.97 -47.09 -14.08
C ASP A 446 5.65 -46.95 -13.30
N SER A 447 5.49 -47.65 -12.17
CA SER A 447 4.26 -47.61 -11.39
C SER A 447 4.25 -46.45 -10.39
N PRO A 448 3.42 -45.41 -10.58
CA PRO A 448 3.34 -44.29 -9.65
C PRO A 448 2.69 -44.70 -8.33
N ARG A 449 3.03 -43.94 -7.28
CA ARG A 449 2.44 -43.98 -5.94
C ARG A 449 2.06 -42.58 -5.50
N ASP A 450 1.01 -42.50 -4.70
CA ASP A 450 0.50 -41.24 -4.15
C ASP A 450 1.31 -40.75 -2.95
N ALA A 451 2.04 -41.65 -2.29
CA ALA A 451 2.95 -41.34 -1.21
C ALA A 451 4.03 -42.43 -1.09
N PHE A 452 5.12 -42.10 -0.41
CA PHE A 452 6.02 -43.09 0.18
C PHE A 452 6.00 -42.96 1.69
N TYR A 453 6.36 -44.03 2.38
CA TYR A 453 6.35 -44.09 3.84
C TYR A 453 7.73 -44.50 4.34
N LEU A 454 8.29 -43.74 5.28
CA LEU A 454 9.53 -44.08 5.97
C LEU A 454 9.26 -44.23 7.45
N GLY A 455 9.86 -45.22 8.10
CA GLY A 455 9.81 -45.35 9.56
C GLY A 455 10.23 -44.04 10.21
N ALA A 456 9.48 -43.55 11.20
CA ALA A 456 9.85 -42.35 11.95
C ALA A 456 11.16 -42.56 12.75
N TYR A 457 11.52 -43.81 13.03
CA TYR A 457 12.70 -44.19 13.79
C TYR A 457 13.68 -45.05 13.00
N LEU A 458 14.91 -45.16 13.50
CA LEU A 458 15.79 -46.27 13.14
C LEU A 458 15.10 -47.59 13.48
N GLY A 459 15.25 -48.58 12.61
CA GLY A 459 14.45 -49.80 12.67
C GLY A 459 14.81 -50.69 13.85
N TYR A 460 13.84 -51.48 14.30
CA TYR A 460 13.93 -52.50 15.33
C TYR A 460 13.69 -53.87 14.71
N GLU A 461 14.43 -54.89 15.12
CA GLU A 461 14.21 -56.26 14.65
C GLU A 461 13.22 -56.98 15.57
N GLU A 462 12.08 -57.35 15.02
CA GLU A 462 11.08 -58.15 15.70
C GLU A 462 10.80 -59.40 14.88
N SER A 463 11.12 -60.58 15.43
CA SER A 463 10.87 -61.87 14.77
C SER A 463 11.41 -61.96 13.33
N GLY A 464 12.61 -61.41 13.10
CA GLY A 464 13.25 -61.40 11.78
C GLY A 464 12.68 -60.39 10.79
N LYS A 465 11.92 -59.39 11.26
CA LYS A 465 11.33 -58.31 10.46
C LYS A 465 11.81 -56.96 10.96
N LEU A 466 12.03 -56.01 10.05
CA LEU A 466 12.34 -54.64 10.41
C LEU A 466 11.04 -53.89 10.74
N ARG A 467 10.97 -53.26 11.91
CA ARG A 467 9.82 -52.49 12.39
C ARG A 467 10.24 -51.06 12.74
N SER A 468 9.32 -50.10 12.71
CA SER A 468 9.59 -48.71 13.14
C SER A 468 8.80 -48.40 14.41
N ILE A 469 9.46 -48.56 15.56
CA ILE A 469 8.83 -48.54 16.88
C ILE A 469 9.56 -47.52 17.79
N THR A 470 8.81 -46.89 18.68
CA THR A 470 9.32 -45.96 19.72
C THR A 470 9.84 -46.71 20.95
N ASN A 471 10.74 -46.11 21.72
CA ASN A 471 11.25 -46.66 22.99
C ASN A 471 11.94 -48.05 22.89
N VAL A 472 12.55 -48.36 21.74
CA VAL A 472 13.28 -49.61 21.52
C VAL A 472 14.71 -49.35 21.07
N GLU A 473 15.60 -50.32 21.27
CA GLU A 473 16.96 -50.24 20.73
C GLU A 473 16.96 -50.53 19.22
N PRO A 474 17.55 -49.66 18.37
CA PRO A 474 17.67 -49.94 16.96
C PRO A 474 18.44 -51.22 16.68
N VAL A 475 18.05 -51.95 15.64
CA VAL A 475 18.81 -53.09 15.15
C VAL A 475 20.17 -52.63 14.65
N THR A 476 21.23 -53.30 15.11
CA THR A 476 22.61 -53.01 14.73
C THR A 476 23.39 -54.29 14.47
N ASN A 477 24.69 -54.18 14.17
CA ASN A 477 25.60 -55.31 13.99
C ASN A 477 25.12 -56.30 12.91
N LYS A 478 24.65 -55.75 11.79
CA LYS A 478 24.28 -56.49 10.58
C LYS A 478 24.94 -55.87 9.36
N GLY A 479 25.11 -56.68 8.32
CA GLY A 479 25.55 -56.21 7.01
C GLY A 479 24.38 -55.63 6.20
N PHE A 480 24.71 -54.92 5.13
CA PHE A 480 23.74 -54.29 4.24
C PHE A 480 22.62 -55.26 3.78
N ASN A 481 23.00 -56.41 3.23
CA ASN A 481 22.04 -57.40 2.70
C ASN A 481 21.13 -57.96 3.81
N SER A 482 21.63 -58.10 5.04
CA SER A 482 20.81 -58.54 6.17
C SER A 482 19.78 -57.48 6.56
N PHE A 483 20.11 -56.18 6.50
CA PHE A 483 19.12 -55.13 6.71
C PHE A 483 18.03 -55.15 5.64
N ARG A 484 18.42 -55.30 4.36
CA ARG A 484 17.48 -55.48 3.25
C ARG A 484 16.54 -56.66 3.48
N GLN A 485 17.09 -57.83 3.84
CA GLN A 485 16.31 -59.03 4.14
C GLN A 485 15.28 -58.79 5.26
N LEU A 486 15.64 -58.05 6.32
CA LEU A 486 14.70 -57.71 7.39
C LEU A 486 13.56 -56.82 6.90
N GLY A 487 13.84 -55.84 6.04
CA GLY A 487 12.81 -54.97 5.44
C GLY A 487 11.85 -55.75 4.55
N GLN A 488 12.39 -56.58 3.65
CA GLN A 488 11.60 -57.39 2.73
C GLN A 488 10.79 -58.49 3.43
N ALA A 489 11.29 -59.01 4.56
CA ALA A 489 10.59 -60.01 5.36
C ALA A 489 9.30 -59.47 6.01
N VAL A 490 9.10 -58.15 6.05
CA VAL A 490 7.86 -57.55 6.55
C VAL A 490 6.68 -57.93 5.64
N GLY A 491 6.84 -57.75 4.33
CA GLY A 491 5.84 -58.08 3.33
C GLY A 491 6.09 -57.39 1.98
N ASN A 492 5.22 -57.66 1.01
CA ASN A 492 5.30 -57.04 -0.32
C ASN A 492 5.20 -55.50 -0.22
N GLY A 493 6.07 -54.78 -0.93
CA GLY A 493 6.15 -53.32 -0.91
C GLY A 493 7.04 -52.74 0.20
N TYR A 494 7.38 -53.54 1.22
CA TYR A 494 8.32 -53.15 2.27
C TYR A 494 9.77 -53.37 1.86
N GLU A 495 10.60 -52.40 2.18
CA GLU A 495 12.04 -52.38 1.90
C GLU A 495 12.77 -51.62 3.02
N ILE A 496 14.09 -51.50 2.93
CA ILE A 496 14.82 -50.43 3.64
C ILE A 496 14.78 -49.13 2.83
N SER A 497 15.07 -47.99 3.46
CA SER A 497 15.11 -46.67 2.80
C SER A 497 15.86 -46.69 1.46
N GLY A 498 15.22 -46.19 0.40
CA GLY A 498 15.81 -46.09 -0.93
C GLY A 498 16.54 -44.75 -1.18
N PHE A 499 17.42 -44.77 -2.18
CA PHE A 499 18.26 -43.64 -2.56
C PHE A 499 17.45 -42.43 -3.04
N TYR A 500 16.37 -42.67 -3.78
CA TYR A 500 15.52 -41.58 -4.26
C TYR A 500 14.66 -40.97 -3.13
N GLN A 501 14.27 -41.75 -2.12
CA GLN A 501 13.64 -41.21 -0.92
C GLN A 501 14.63 -40.39 -0.10
N LEU A 502 15.90 -40.82 0.01
CA LEU A 502 16.95 -40.00 0.62
C LEU A 502 17.16 -38.69 -0.17
N THR A 503 17.30 -38.77 -1.49
CA THR A 503 17.49 -37.59 -2.35
C THR A 503 16.30 -36.61 -2.22
N PHE A 504 15.09 -37.14 -2.06
CA PHE A 504 13.90 -36.34 -1.78
C PHE A 504 14.02 -35.58 -0.45
N LEU A 505 14.42 -36.25 0.63
CA LEU A 505 14.64 -35.62 1.94
C LEU A 505 15.77 -34.58 1.90
N GLN A 506 16.86 -34.86 1.20
CA GLN A 506 17.95 -33.91 1.01
C GLN A 506 17.50 -32.66 0.25
N ALA A 507 16.64 -32.83 -0.77
CA ALA A 507 16.04 -31.72 -1.48
C ALA A 507 15.09 -30.89 -0.60
N MET A 508 14.26 -31.55 0.22
CA MET A 508 13.42 -30.86 1.22
C MET A 508 14.28 -30.06 2.20
N TYR A 509 15.39 -30.62 2.67
CA TYR A 509 16.32 -29.94 3.58
C TYR A 509 16.91 -28.68 2.93
N VAL A 510 17.42 -28.79 1.69
CA VAL A 510 17.97 -27.65 0.93
C VAL A 510 16.91 -26.58 0.71
N LEU A 511 15.69 -26.98 0.33
CA LEU A 511 14.58 -26.06 0.10
C LEU A 511 14.21 -25.34 1.39
N LYS A 512 14.00 -26.06 2.49
CA LYS A 512 13.60 -25.47 3.77
C LYS A 512 14.66 -24.56 4.35
N TYR A 513 15.88 -25.05 4.53
CA TYR A 513 16.89 -24.35 5.31
C TYR A 513 17.81 -23.46 4.48
N GLY A 514 17.90 -23.69 3.17
CA GLY A 514 18.74 -22.89 2.28
C GLY A 514 20.19 -22.80 2.78
N ASN A 515 20.70 -23.88 3.37
CA ASN A 515 21.99 -23.96 4.03
C ASN A 515 22.64 -25.32 3.76
N LEU A 516 23.92 -25.35 3.41
CA LEU A 516 24.67 -26.60 3.20
C LEU A 516 25.38 -27.13 4.46
N ASP A 517 25.27 -26.42 5.58
CA ASP A 517 25.70 -26.85 6.91
C ASP A 517 24.49 -27.29 7.75
N SER A 518 24.17 -28.58 7.65
CA SER A 518 22.99 -29.17 8.28
C SER A 518 23.04 -29.18 9.80
N GLN A 519 24.24 -29.38 10.35
CA GLN A 519 24.45 -29.36 11.79
C GLN A 519 24.26 -27.95 12.39
N THR A 520 24.71 -26.92 11.67
CA THR A 520 24.44 -25.53 12.08
C THR A 520 22.97 -25.16 11.86
N ALA A 521 22.33 -25.62 10.78
CA ALA A 521 20.96 -25.26 10.44
C ALA A 521 19.89 -25.86 11.38
N ILE A 522 20.03 -27.15 11.75
CA ILE A 522 19.03 -27.86 12.58
C ILE A 522 19.64 -28.29 13.91
N GLY A 523 20.80 -28.95 13.89
CA GLY A 523 21.45 -29.47 15.09
C GLY A 523 22.44 -30.58 14.81
N LYS A 524 23.32 -30.88 15.77
CA LYS A 524 24.45 -31.79 15.55
C LYS A 524 24.10 -33.27 15.55
N GLY A 525 22.93 -33.62 16.11
CA GLY A 525 22.50 -35.01 16.29
C GLY A 525 23.41 -35.79 17.24
N LEU A 526 23.03 -37.04 17.55
CA LEU A 526 23.80 -37.85 18.49
C LEU A 526 25.05 -38.39 17.81
N THR A 527 26.13 -37.63 17.82
CA THR A 527 27.36 -37.93 17.09
C THR A 527 28.60 -37.99 18.00
N ASP A 528 28.38 -37.83 19.31
CA ASP A 528 29.33 -38.14 20.40
C ASP A 528 28.60 -38.88 21.55
N GLY A 529 27.94 -39.99 21.22
CA GLY A 529 27.03 -40.68 22.14
C GLY A 529 27.66 -41.71 23.09
N GLY A 530 28.96 -41.95 23.00
CA GLY A 530 29.66 -43.03 23.71
C GLY A 530 29.29 -44.43 23.18
N ALA A 531 30.26 -45.31 23.03
CA ALA A 531 30.06 -46.64 22.43
C ALA A 531 29.20 -47.62 23.26
N GLY A 532 28.87 -47.28 24.51
CA GLY A 532 28.18 -48.16 25.47
C GLY A 532 26.79 -47.70 25.93
N GLY A 533 26.23 -46.62 25.37
CA GLY A 533 24.88 -46.15 25.72
C GLY A 533 23.78 -46.91 24.99
N THR A 534 22.70 -47.29 25.69
CA THR A 534 21.47 -47.80 25.09
C THR A 534 20.73 -46.66 24.40
N ASN A 535 20.94 -46.52 23.10
CA ASN A 535 20.39 -45.45 22.29
C ASN A 535 19.00 -45.82 21.78
N THR A 536 18.00 -45.75 22.65
CA THR A 536 16.63 -46.08 22.27
C THR A 536 16.01 -45.01 21.37
N THR A 537 15.07 -45.44 20.52
CA THR A 537 14.22 -44.58 19.69
C THR A 537 13.18 -43.84 20.52
N GLY A 538 12.55 -42.80 19.98
CA GLY A 538 11.43 -42.09 20.61
C GLY A 538 11.83 -40.91 21.51
N VAL A 539 13.13 -40.65 21.66
CA VAL A 539 13.65 -39.56 22.52
C VAL A 539 13.24 -38.16 22.02
N THR A 540 12.97 -38.02 20.72
CA THR A 540 12.52 -36.77 20.09
C THR A 540 10.99 -36.65 19.99
N ASN A 541 10.22 -37.57 20.56
CA ASN A 541 8.76 -37.45 20.57
C ASN A 541 8.32 -36.14 21.23
N SER A 542 7.23 -35.56 20.74
CA SER A 542 6.70 -34.26 21.18
C SER A 542 7.65 -33.08 20.97
N ARG A 543 8.65 -33.20 20.07
CA ARG A 543 9.57 -32.11 19.71
C ARG A 543 9.20 -31.39 18.41
N GLY A 544 8.11 -31.81 17.75
CA GLY A 544 7.64 -31.23 16.49
C GLY A 544 8.22 -31.91 15.25
N ILE A 545 8.02 -31.27 14.10
CA ILE A 545 8.41 -31.75 12.75
C ILE A 545 9.93 -31.82 12.63
N ASP A 546 10.60 -30.72 12.96
CA ASP A 546 12.05 -30.58 12.96
C ASP A 546 12.53 -30.22 14.36
N TYR A 547 13.61 -30.85 14.80
CA TYR A 547 14.20 -30.60 16.11
C TYR A 547 15.69 -30.88 16.09
N GLY A 548 16.47 -30.07 16.77
CA GLY A 548 17.89 -30.33 16.99
C GLY A 548 18.49 -29.32 17.94
N THR A 549 19.65 -29.66 18.48
CA THR A 549 20.44 -28.76 19.33
C THR A 549 21.89 -28.74 18.89
N GLN A 550 22.64 -27.78 19.43
CA GLN A 550 24.07 -27.63 19.15
C GLN A 550 24.95 -28.53 20.05
N SER A 551 24.35 -29.56 20.67
CA SER A 551 25.03 -30.61 21.42
C SER A 551 25.26 -31.85 20.55
N PHE A 552 26.46 -32.43 20.62
CA PHE A 552 26.77 -33.71 19.96
C PHE A 552 26.19 -34.93 20.70
N THR A 553 25.64 -34.73 21.90
CA THR A 553 25.11 -35.80 22.75
C THR A 553 23.59 -35.89 22.72
N GLU A 554 22.93 -35.08 21.90
CA GLU A 554 21.46 -35.02 21.82
C GLU A 554 20.97 -35.47 20.44
N ARG A 555 19.74 -36.00 20.40
CA ARG A 555 19.09 -36.43 19.16
C ARG A 555 18.70 -35.23 18.29
N MET A 556 18.49 -35.51 17.01
CA MET A 556 17.86 -34.57 16.10
C MET A 556 16.75 -35.27 15.31
N ARG A 557 15.89 -34.48 14.68
CA ARG A 557 14.76 -34.91 13.87
C ARG A 557 14.59 -33.97 12.70
N PHE A 558 14.28 -34.52 11.53
CA PHE A 558 13.92 -33.74 10.34
C PHE A 558 12.71 -34.39 9.67
N GLN A 559 11.65 -33.63 9.44
CA GLN A 559 10.38 -34.07 8.86
C GLN A 559 9.85 -35.32 9.56
N TYR A 560 9.79 -35.25 10.89
CA TYR A 560 9.41 -36.34 11.80
C TYR A 560 10.37 -37.54 11.86
N LEU A 561 11.42 -37.59 11.05
CA LEU A 561 12.41 -38.66 11.08
C LEU A 561 13.43 -38.39 12.19
N GLU A 562 13.30 -39.09 13.31
CA GLU A 562 14.30 -39.10 14.38
C GLU A 562 15.63 -39.68 13.87
N ASP A 563 16.74 -39.10 14.30
CA ASP A 563 18.09 -39.48 13.88
C ASP A 563 18.26 -39.40 12.35
N PHE A 564 17.69 -38.37 11.69
CA PHE A 564 17.93 -38.09 10.27
C PHE A 564 19.44 -38.09 9.94
N TRP A 565 20.23 -37.60 10.88
CA TRP A 565 21.65 -37.91 10.99
C TRP A 565 22.06 -38.19 12.45
N GLY A 566 23.22 -38.82 12.61
CA GLY A 566 23.72 -39.27 13.90
C GLY A 566 23.05 -40.55 14.41
N ASN A 567 23.37 -40.93 15.64
CA ASN A 567 23.11 -42.21 16.27
C ASN A 567 23.76 -43.40 15.54
N ARG A 568 23.24 -43.76 14.38
CA ARG A 568 23.67 -44.88 13.55
C ARG A 568 23.54 -44.48 12.10
N PHE A 569 24.47 -44.94 11.29
CA PHE A 569 24.34 -44.81 9.85
C PHE A 569 23.16 -45.64 9.33
N TRP A 570 22.45 -45.11 8.35
CA TRP A 570 21.34 -45.80 7.70
C TRP A 570 21.85 -46.57 6.49
N ALA A 571 21.51 -47.84 6.34
CA ALA A 571 21.64 -48.52 5.06
C ALA A 571 20.66 -47.88 4.06
N ILE A 572 21.18 -47.44 2.92
CA ILE A 572 20.39 -46.83 1.83
C ILE A 572 20.50 -47.69 0.58
N ASP A 573 19.37 -48.16 0.08
CA ASP A 573 19.28 -49.03 -1.08
C ASP A 573 18.99 -48.27 -2.38
N GLY A 574 18.97 -48.97 -3.50
CA GLY A 574 18.73 -48.37 -4.82
C GLY A 574 19.89 -47.54 -5.36
N ILE A 575 21.07 -47.59 -4.73
CA ILE A 575 22.34 -47.08 -5.26
C ILE A 575 23.50 -48.02 -4.96
N TYR A 576 24.40 -48.20 -5.93
CA TYR A 576 25.60 -49.02 -5.81
C TYR A 576 26.72 -48.45 -6.69
N SER A 577 27.97 -48.54 -6.23
CA SER A 577 29.14 -48.31 -7.09
C SER A 577 29.76 -49.65 -7.50
N ASP A 578 29.92 -49.88 -8.80
CA ASP A 578 30.51 -51.11 -9.30
C ASP A 578 32.04 -51.17 -9.09
N SER A 579 32.68 -52.25 -9.51
CA SER A 579 34.14 -52.44 -9.43
C SER A 579 34.96 -51.39 -10.20
N SER A 580 34.36 -50.71 -11.17
CA SER A 580 34.93 -49.60 -11.95
C SER A 580 34.54 -48.22 -11.39
N CYS A 581 33.88 -48.19 -10.23
CA CYS A 581 33.28 -47.02 -9.60
C CYS A 581 32.14 -46.38 -10.40
N THR A 582 31.59 -47.08 -11.40
CA THR A 582 30.39 -46.63 -12.12
C THR A 582 29.20 -46.63 -11.16
N LEU A 583 28.43 -45.55 -11.16
CA LEU A 583 27.28 -45.38 -10.27
C LEU A 583 26.04 -45.99 -10.91
N LEU A 584 25.42 -46.92 -10.20
CA LEU A 584 24.20 -47.61 -10.62
C LEU A 584 23.05 -47.22 -9.69
N THR A 585 21.86 -46.97 -10.23
CA THR A 585 20.66 -46.61 -9.44
C THR A 585 19.42 -47.36 -9.90
N THR A 586 18.42 -47.49 -9.01
CA THR A 586 17.10 -48.04 -9.36
C THR A 586 16.00 -47.51 -8.46
N THR A 587 14.75 -47.56 -8.93
CA THR A 587 13.54 -47.24 -8.16
C THR A 587 12.84 -48.48 -7.60
N ASP A 588 13.17 -49.67 -8.11
CA ASP A 588 12.58 -50.95 -7.73
C ASP A 588 13.60 -52.10 -7.70
N LYS A 589 13.12 -53.31 -7.36
CA LYS A 589 13.88 -54.57 -7.42
C LYS A 589 15.23 -54.49 -6.70
N PHE A 590 15.20 -54.02 -5.46
CA PHE A 590 16.39 -53.98 -4.63
C PHE A 590 16.88 -55.40 -4.35
N ASP A 591 18.09 -55.72 -4.84
CA ASP A 591 18.65 -57.06 -4.80
C ASP A 591 20.17 -57.06 -4.60
N ASP A 592 20.71 -58.22 -4.23
CA ASP A 592 22.13 -58.43 -3.91
C ASP A 592 23.03 -58.54 -5.16
N SER A 593 22.43 -58.73 -6.34
CA SER A 593 23.16 -58.88 -7.61
C SER A 593 23.41 -57.55 -8.32
N TYR A 594 22.56 -56.55 -8.04
CA TYR A 594 22.56 -55.23 -8.67
C TYR A 594 22.37 -55.24 -10.19
N ASN A 595 22.06 -56.39 -10.80
CA ASN A 595 21.92 -56.54 -12.25
C ASN A 595 20.73 -55.76 -12.81
N SER A 596 19.73 -55.47 -11.97
CA SER A 596 18.55 -54.67 -12.30
C SER A 596 18.81 -53.17 -12.21
N TYR A 597 19.96 -52.74 -11.67
CA TYR A 597 20.27 -51.34 -11.44
C TYR A 597 20.77 -50.72 -12.75
N LEU A 598 20.31 -49.51 -13.01
CA LEU A 598 20.61 -48.78 -14.24
C LEU A 598 21.96 -48.08 -14.10
N ASP A 599 22.82 -48.28 -15.09
CA ASP A 599 24.05 -47.51 -15.25
C ASP A 599 23.72 -46.05 -15.56
N THR A 600 24.18 -45.14 -14.71
CA THR A 600 23.97 -43.70 -14.87
C THR A 600 24.92 -43.06 -15.89
N GLY A 601 25.95 -43.80 -16.34
CA GLY A 601 27.03 -43.31 -17.20
C GLY A 601 28.10 -42.52 -16.45
N GLU A 602 27.91 -42.28 -15.15
CA GLU A 602 28.79 -41.47 -14.31
C GLU A 602 29.64 -42.35 -13.39
N LYS A 603 30.85 -41.88 -13.10
CA LYS A 603 31.77 -42.58 -12.20
C LYS A 603 31.99 -41.80 -10.91
N GLY A 604 31.88 -42.51 -9.79
CA GLY A 604 32.38 -42.07 -8.50
C GLY A 604 33.87 -41.71 -8.58
N THR A 605 34.30 -40.93 -7.61
CA THR A 605 35.58 -40.21 -7.68
C THR A 605 36.73 -40.95 -6.99
N GLU A 606 36.45 -42.11 -6.39
CA GLU A 606 37.41 -42.85 -5.56
C GLU A 606 38.02 -41.97 -4.46
N LYS A 607 37.20 -41.16 -3.79
CA LYS A 607 37.62 -40.21 -2.76
C LYS A 607 36.70 -40.19 -1.55
N SER A 608 37.21 -39.63 -0.46
CA SER A 608 36.48 -39.31 0.76
C SER A 608 36.96 -37.96 1.28
N GLY A 609 36.06 -37.18 1.87
CA GLY A 609 36.32 -35.82 2.33
C GLY A 609 35.06 -34.98 2.39
N TYR A 610 35.23 -33.69 2.69
CA TYR A 610 34.15 -32.70 2.60
C TYR A 610 33.93 -32.26 1.15
N LEU A 611 32.68 -32.13 0.74
CA LEU A 611 32.34 -31.85 -0.66
C LEU A 611 32.44 -30.35 -0.94
N SER A 612 33.01 -30.00 -2.09
CA SER A 612 32.83 -28.69 -2.72
C SER A 612 31.81 -28.75 -3.85
N GLN A 613 31.66 -29.90 -4.51
CA GLN A 613 30.69 -30.09 -5.57
C GLN A 613 30.01 -31.47 -5.51
N VAL A 614 28.76 -31.52 -5.95
CA VAL A 614 27.96 -32.74 -6.17
C VAL A 614 27.73 -32.98 -7.67
N PHE A 615 27.24 -34.17 -8.02
CA PHE A 615 26.77 -34.42 -9.39
C PHE A 615 25.58 -33.53 -9.75
N GLY A 616 24.64 -33.32 -8.83
CA GLY A 616 23.56 -32.35 -8.98
C GLY A 616 22.66 -32.65 -10.18
N THR A 617 22.27 -33.92 -10.35
CA THR A 617 21.31 -34.38 -11.36
C THR A 617 20.15 -35.11 -10.68
N SER A 618 19.06 -35.35 -11.40
CA SER A 618 17.90 -36.05 -10.83
C SER A 618 18.21 -37.53 -10.56
N GLU A 619 19.18 -38.08 -11.29
CA GLU A 619 19.64 -39.45 -11.21
C GLU A 619 20.62 -39.68 -10.05
N LEU A 620 21.44 -38.68 -9.70
CA LEU A 620 22.52 -38.81 -8.71
C LEU A 620 22.43 -37.85 -7.53
N GLY A 621 21.44 -36.94 -7.52
CA GLY A 621 21.18 -36.02 -6.41
C GLY A 621 22.44 -35.34 -5.88
N PHE A 622 22.71 -35.60 -4.59
CA PHE A 622 23.80 -34.98 -3.83
C PHE A 622 25.03 -35.89 -3.67
N ILE A 623 25.21 -36.89 -4.54
CA ILE A 623 26.44 -37.69 -4.54
C ILE A 623 27.65 -36.80 -4.84
N GLY A 624 28.73 -37.01 -4.10
CA GLY A 624 29.94 -36.19 -4.16
C GLY A 624 30.72 -36.31 -5.47
N LYS A 625 31.06 -35.15 -6.05
CA LYS A 625 31.83 -35.02 -7.30
C LYS A 625 33.22 -34.40 -7.08
N THR A 626 33.34 -33.44 -6.16
CA THR A 626 34.63 -32.81 -5.81
C THR A 626 34.76 -32.68 -4.30
N PHE A 627 35.94 -33.01 -3.76
CA PHE A 627 36.20 -33.17 -2.33
C PHE A 627 37.27 -32.18 -1.83
N THR A 628 36.97 -30.89 -1.91
CA THR A 628 37.90 -29.81 -1.49
C THR A 628 37.28 -28.86 -0.46
N GLY A 629 36.12 -29.22 0.11
CA GLY A 629 35.43 -28.42 1.13
C GLY A 629 36.02 -28.58 2.54
N SER A 630 35.25 -28.15 3.54
CA SER A 630 35.57 -28.31 4.97
C SER A 630 34.31 -28.44 5.81
N SER A 631 34.43 -28.63 7.12
CA SER A 631 33.31 -28.59 8.06
C SER A 631 32.63 -27.22 8.20
N SER A 632 33.04 -26.23 7.41
CA SER A 632 32.49 -24.86 7.44
C SER A 632 32.47 -24.21 6.06
N SER A 633 32.66 -24.99 4.98
CA SER A 633 32.63 -24.49 3.61
C SER A 633 31.99 -25.48 2.64
N TYR A 634 31.23 -24.95 1.69
CA TYR A 634 30.42 -25.72 0.74
C TYR A 634 29.48 -26.68 1.46
N TYR A 635 29.55 -27.99 1.21
CA TYR A 635 28.79 -29.00 1.95
C TYR A 635 29.61 -29.42 3.17
N CYS A 636 29.13 -29.06 4.36
CA CYS A 636 29.91 -29.18 5.60
C CYS A 636 29.99 -30.61 6.16
N ASP A 637 29.45 -31.59 5.45
CA ASP A 637 29.38 -32.99 5.88
C ASP A 637 30.39 -33.82 5.07
N ASN A 638 30.98 -34.83 5.71
CA ASN A 638 31.92 -35.71 5.02
C ASN A 638 31.16 -36.67 4.10
N SER A 639 31.72 -36.99 2.94
CA SER A 639 31.14 -37.95 2.01
C SER A 639 32.21 -38.85 1.43
N SER A 640 31.80 -39.92 0.76
CA SER A 640 32.75 -40.78 0.04
C SER A 640 32.13 -41.57 -1.10
N THR A 641 32.96 -41.88 -2.10
CA THR A 641 32.66 -42.82 -3.17
C THR A 641 33.86 -43.76 -3.35
N ARG A 642 33.60 -45.07 -3.36
CA ARG A 642 34.58 -46.15 -3.53
C ARG A 642 33.97 -47.25 -4.36
N SER A 643 34.77 -47.98 -5.13
CA SER A 643 34.34 -49.08 -5.99
C SER A 643 33.84 -50.29 -5.20
N GLY A 644 32.79 -50.91 -5.73
CA GLY A 644 32.17 -52.12 -5.19
C GLY A 644 31.48 -51.91 -3.84
N LYS A 645 30.82 -50.76 -3.61
CA LYS A 645 30.28 -50.38 -2.28
C LYS A 645 28.81 -50.01 -2.30
N ASN A 646 28.18 -50.22 -1.15
CA ASN A 646 26.83 -49.78 -0.83
C ASN A 646 26.86 -48.47 -0.03
N MET A 647 25.72 -47.77 -0.01
CA MET A 647 25.60 -46.51 0.71
C MET A 647 25.17 -46.73 2.16
N PHE A 648 25.87 -46.01 3.04
CA PHE A 648 25.37 -45.68 4.35
C PHE A 648 25.27 -44.16 4.51
N PHE A 649 24.27 -43.67 5.25
CA PHE A 649 23.96 -42.24 5.32
C PHE A 649 23.95 -41.70 6.75
N GLY A 650 24.27 -40.41 6.89
CA GLY A 650 23.91 -39.59 8.05
C GLY A 650 24.93 -39.58 9.20
N GLY A 651 25.90 -40.48 9.24
CA GLY A 651 26.87 -40.53 10.35
C GLY A 651 26.35 -41.27 11.59
N GLY A 652 27.27 -41.67 12.48
CA GLY A 652 26.97 -42.40 13.72
C GLY A 652 27.43 -41.67 14.98
N ILE A 653 27.34 -42.35 16.13
CA ILE A 653 27.72 -41.85 17.47
C ILE A 653 29.16 -41.38 17.66
N SER A 654 30.04 -41.55 16.67
CA SER A 654 31.44 -41.07 16.73
C SER A 654 31.82 -40.16 15.56
N SER A 655 30.86 -39.74 14.75
CA SER A 655 31.11 -38.98 13.54
C SER A 655 31.34 -37.49 13.80
N LYS A 656 30.89 -36.95 14.92
CA LYS A 656 30.98 -35.52 15.27
C LYS A 656 30.64 -34.63 14.06
N THR A 657 31.55 -33.75 13.66
CA THR A 657 31.39 -32.79 12.55
C THR A 657 31.28 -33.44 11.17
N TYR A 658 31.51 -34.74 11.03
CA TYR A 658 31.40 -35.42 9.73
C TYR A 658 29.96 -35.73 9.32
N SER A 659 29.02 -35.82 10.27
CA SER A 659 27.62 -36.18 10.03
C SER A 659 26.82 -35.06 9.39
N GLY A 660 25.65 -35.41 8.83
CA GLY A 660 24.68 -34.41 8.38
C GLY A 660 23.89 -34.86 7.15
N ALA A 661 23.09 -33.93 6.63
CA ALA A 661 22.20 -34.14 5.48
C ALA A 661 22.93 -34.54 4.19
N PHE A 662 24.23 -34.26 4.07
CA PHE A 662 25.06 -34.61 2.91
C PHE A 662 26.14 -35.63 3.24
N ASN A 663 26.00 -36.36 4.35
CA ASN A 663 26.89 -37.46 4.69
C ASN A 663 26.55 -38.73 3.90
N CYS A 664 26.89 -38.75 2.61
CA CYS A 664 26.70 -39.88 1.71
C CYS A 664 27.96 -40.76 1.68
N MET A 665 27.95 -41.87 2.43
CA MET A 665 29.09 -42.79 2.50
C MET A 665 28.87 -44.00 1.58
N LEU A 666 29.14 -43.83 0.30
CA LEU A 666 29.20 -44.91 -0.69
C LEU A 666 30.58 -45.60 -0.63
N SER A 667 30.94 -46.11 0.56
CA SER A 667 32.27 -46.66 0.84
C SER A 667 32.29 -47.87 1.76
N PHE A 668 31.15 -48.22 2.36
CA PHE A 668 31.08 -49.27 3.37
C PHE A 668 31.15 -50.67 2.77
N THR A 669 31.90 -51.55 3.43
CA THR A 669 31.88 -52.99 3.17
C THR A 669 30.62 -53.60 3.75
N SER A 670 30.13 -54.70 3.18
CA SER A 670 28.97 -55.48 3.67
C SER A 670 29.12 -56.11 5.07
N ARG A 671 30.11 -55.70 5.86
CA ARG A 671 30.43 -56.28 7.16
C ARG A 671 29.51 -55.75 8.27
N PRO A 672 29.09 -56.60 9.22
CA PRO A 672 28.39 -56.19 10.44
C PRO A 672 29.18 -55.16 11.24
N HIS A 673 28.48 -54.14 11.74
CA HIS A 673 29.06 -53.15 12.64
C HIS A 673 27.99 -52.49 13.52
N THR A 674 28.32 -52.17 14.77
CA THR A 674 27.36 -51.66 15.78
C THR A 674 26.87 -50.24 15.49
N GLN A 675 27.59 -49.48 14.66
CA GLN A 675 27.17 -48.13 14.22
C GLN A 675 26.27 -48.13 12.99
N LEU A 676 25.95 -49.29 12.43
CA LEU A 676 25.09 -49.42 11.25
C LEU A 676 23.70 -49.85 11.69
N SER A 677 22.69 -49.29 11.04
CA SER A 677 21.29 -49.65 11.17
C SER A 677 20.58 -49.45 9.82
N ALA A 678 19.26 -49.57 9.81
CA ALA A 678 18.43 -49.29 8.65
C ALA A 678 17.09 -48.71 9.09
N ARG A 679 16.34 -48.13 8.17
CA ARG A 679 15.00 -47.59 8.41
C ARG A 679 14.02 -48.30 7.49
N LEU A 680 12.86 -48.67 8.03
CA LEU A 680 11.82 -49.33 7.27
C LEU A 680 11.24 -48.35 6.24
N MET A 681 10.93 -48.85 5.05
CA MET A 681 10.25 -48.09 4.00
C MET A 681 9.08 -48.92 3.46
N PHE A 682 8.01 -48.24 3.06
CA PHE A 682 6.95 -48.81 2.24
C PHE A 682 6.64 -47.91 1.05
N LEU A 683 6.51 -48.51 -0.14
CA LEU A 683 6.18 -47.83 -1.40
C LEU A 683 5.51 -48.79 -2.39
#